data_AF-A0A8H4R662-F1
#
_entry.id   AF-A0A8H4R662-F1
#
_cell.length_a   1.000
_cell.length_b   1.000
_cell.length_c   1.000
_cell.angle_alpha   90.00
_cell.angle_beta   90.00
_cell.angle_gamma   90.00
#
_symmetry.space_group_name_H-M   'P 1'
#
loop_
_entity.id
_entity.type
_entity.pdbx_description
1 polymer ?
#
loop_
_entity_poly.entity_id
_entity_poly.type
_entity_poly.pdbx_seq_one_letter_code
_entity_poly.pdbx_strand_id
1 'polypeptide(L)'
;MWGYVSSRKYSSSQTNPPRPSKPTYTPIIMVKGTKRGSPGAEDEKKPLADVELGEEDAKKLQELQRDLARAELILERQAQATLRPIYEKRRQVVSAIQNFWPVALMNHSLFAYHAQHNADQTALSFLEDVWVEKDPKEHRCFTVEFHFKDNQYFTDKVLKKEYKYIAPEDPEANKPDENGITSANIDFSWDRDVEISATKINWKDADKALTKVYPRETVDDEDDIADPGSFFNFFEHKADPSELGVIIANEIFPEAIEYFLGNVEGEVSDSEDEDDDDDDAEEIDLEKPRSKKRRFSNAVLSVLPALVVAHGDQNLKARQAPAVSGQSIPASQPSAGATSSVPTTGTATVLPAPASTNQPVVSLLATNPTAVPLSVINSNQPSSATLPLASTAVPGTTPTFLPGAPPLPNVIIDLMILRREAALLAPSNYPALDKPPPIDSPEVTQWVNETDFVASSAGGCPANAAFAADQSRCWWTCGGCTRMTDITECPTAMNWGLTYDDGPSFYTSNLLNFLDQEKLKSTFFVVGSRVISFPSILQTQYMGQHQIAVHTWSHPPLTTLSDEEIIAELGWSKKVIKDVLGVTPNMMRPPFGDIDDRVRAISMAMGLTPVMWTRISPLATFDTDDFDIHGGLTTVQQVLQNWENILGNATTMSNGFIVLEHDLFEQTVEVATGYILPDALAHNPPFTIAPVVTCLKKDLAEAYIETNNNGTNPPALSAAVSAGLVTTVTGSASGGQSTGGSSSGGSSGSNNGKSSASSLSAAGLLPILTVAGGVLAGSLLL
;
A
#
# COMPACT_ATOMS: atom_id res chain seq x y z
N MET A 1 48.00 62.94 -36.26
CA MET A 1 47.54 61.69 -36.90
C MET A 1 46.31 61.25 -36.12
N TRP A 2 45.07 61.61 -36.46
CA TRP A 2 44.32 61.29 -37.70
C TRP A 2 44.45 59.79 -38.05
N GLY A 3 43.40 58.96 -38.08
CA GLY A 3 41.98 59.23 -37.87
C GLY A 3 41.08 57.97 -38.06
N TYR A 4 39.77 58.21 -37.88
CA TYR A 4 38.56 57.61 -38.50
C TYR A 4 38.35 56.08 -38.44
N VAL A 5 37.26 55.51 -37.89
CA VAL A 5 35.79 55.64 -38.12
C VAL A 5 35.34 55.35 -39.56
N SER A 6 34.36 54.43 -39.71
CA SER A 6 33.29 54.30 -40.74
C SER A 6 33.21 52.85 -41.27
N SER A 7 32.09 52.17 -41.52
CA SER A 7 30.63 52.39 -41.40
C SER A 7 29.90 51.06 -41.71
N ARG A 8 28.61 50.99 -41.33
CA ARG A 8 27.64 49.92 -41.61
C ARG A 8 27.51 49.58 -43.11
N LYS A 9 27.18 48.31 -43.42
CA LYS A 9 26.06 47.92 -44.30
C LYS A 9 25.68 46.43 -44.17
N TYR A 10 24.37 46.21 -44.29
CA TYR A 10 23.57 44.98 -44.17
C TYR A 10 23.82 43.92 -45.26
N SER A 11 23.54 42.65 -44.92
CA SER A 11 22.68 41.69 -45.65
C SER A 11 23.27 40.29 -45.96
N SER A 12 22.44 39.30 -45.63
CA SER A 12 22.24 37.95 -46.19
C SER A 12 23.22 36.80 -45.90
N SER A 13 22.65 35.83 -45.17
CA SER A 13 22.67 34.37 -45.42
C SER A 13 24.01 33.63 -45.38
N GLN A 14 24.18 32.79 -44.36
CA GLN A 14 24.40 31.35 -44.51
C GLN A 14 24.43 30.66 -43.14
N THR A 15 23.34 29.96 -42.85
CA THR A 15 23.28 28.60 -42.26
C THR A 15 24.47 28.15 -41.39
N ASN A 16 24.30 28.21 -40.07
CA ASN A 16 25.04 27.34 -39.17
C ASN A 16 24.49 25.90 -39.31
N PRO A 17 25.35 24.87 -39.31
CA PRO A 17 24.94 23.47 -39.46
C PRO A 17 24.10 23.01 -38.25
N PRO A 18 23.13 22.10 -38.43
CA PRO A 18 22.35 21.59 -37.33
C PRO A 18 23.24 20.78 -36.36
N ARG A 19 23.12 21.14 -35.08
CA ARG A 19 23.60 20.37 -33.92
C ARG A 19 22.99 18.96 -33.99
N PRO A 20 23.73 17.88 -33.69
CA PRO A 20 23.22 16.52 -33.79
C PRO A 20 22.03 16.32 -32.84
N SER A 21 20.93 15.80 -33.39
CA SER A 21 19.74 15.36 -32.66
C SER A 21 20.10 14.27 -31.67
N LYS A 22 19.77 14.47 -30.39
CA LYS A 22 19.67 13.39 -29.39
C LYS A 22 18.56 12.42 -29.86
N PRO A 23 18.70 11.10 -29.66
CA PRO A 23 17.93 10.11 -30.40
C PRO A 23 16.46 10.06 -29.94
N THR A 24 15.59 10.09 -30.94
CA THR A 24 14.18 9.71 -30.90
C THR A 24 14.00 8.27 -30.39
N TYR A 25 12.89 7.99 -29.72
CA TYR A 25 12.36 6.64 -29.52
C TYR A 25 12.16 5.96 -30.89
N THR A 26 13.23 5.33 -31.34
CA THR A 26 13.25 4.38 -32.43
C THR A 26 13.40 3.05 -31.72
N PRO A 27 12.47 2.07 -31.85
CA PRO A 27 12.71 0.76 -31.28
C PRO A 27 14.03 0.24 -31.88
N ILE A 28 15.03 0.06 -31.02
CA ILE A 28 16.34 -0.44 -31.40
C ILE A 28 16.15 -1.90 -31.81
N ILE A 29 15.89 -2.14 -33.10
CA ILE A 29 16.14 -3.44 -33.69
C ILE A 29 17.64 -3.49 -33.95
N MET A 30 18.37 -4.27 -33.15
CA MET A 30 19.75 -4.64 -33.44
C MET A 30 19.79 -5.54 -34.69
N VAL A 31 19.75 -4.93 -35.88
CA VAL A 31 20.11 -5.62 -37.13
C VAL A 31 21.62 -5.49 -37.33
N LYS A 32 22.33 -6.59 -37.06
CA LYS A 32 23.70 -6.94 -37.47
C LYS A 32 24.74 -5.81 -37.56
N GLY A 33 25.46 -5.60 -36.46
CA GLY A 33 26.77 -4.93 -36.46
C GLY A 33 27.86 -5.86 -35.96
N THR A 34 28.74 -6.33 -36.85
CA THR A 34 29.87 -7.22 -36.51
C THR A 34 30.89 -6.49 -35.61
N LYS A 35 30.76 -6.61 -34.28
CA LYS A 35 31.84 -6.22 -33.35
C LYS A 35 32.66 -7.46 -32.98
N ARG A 36 33.95 -7.43 -33.30
CA ARG A 36 34.93 -8.42 -32.81
C ARG A 36 35.10 -8.21 -31.31
N GLY A 37 34.79 -9.22 -30.50
CA GLY A 37 35.09 -9.22 -29.07
C GLY A 37 36.58 -9.32 -28.79
N SER A 38 37.04 -8.67 -27.72
CA SER A 38 38.35 -8.93 -27.12
C SER A 38 38.36 -10.33 -26.48
N PRO A 39 39.48 -11.08 -26.56
CA PRO A 39 39.55 -12.41 -25.96
C PRO A 39 39.83 -12.31 -24.46
N GLY A 40 38.97 -12.90 -23.61
CA GLY A 40 39.32 -13.14 -22.21
C GLY A 40 38.24 -13.09 -21.13
N ALA A 41 36.94 -13.20 -21.44
CA ALA A 41 35.92 -13.47 -20.43
C ALA A 41 35.29 -14.83 -20.73
N GLU A 42 35.40 -15.77 -19.80
CA GLU A 42 34.69 -17.05 -19.89
C GLU A 42 33.22 -16.79 -19.51
N ASP A 43 32.33 -17.03 -20.47
CA ASP A 43 30.92 -16.66 -20.43
C ASP A 43 30.09 -17.58 -19.51
N GLU A 44 29.48 -17.00 -18.46
CA GLU A 44 28.19 -17.50 -17.98
C GLU A 44 27.16 -17.22 -19.07
N LYS A 45 26.66 -18.29 -19.70
CA LYS A 45 25.57 -18.20 -20.67
C LYS A 45 24.32 -17.67 -19.98
N LYS A 46 24.07 -16.35 -20.09
CA LYS A 46 22.80 -15.72 -19.76
C LYS A 46 21.71 -16.33 -20.66
N PRO A 47 20.79 -17.16 -20.15
CA PRO A 47 19.86 -17.92 -20.98
C PRO A 47 18.85 -17.04 -21.75
N LEU A 48 18.76 -15.75 -21.41
CA LEU A 48 17.87 -14.77 -22.04
C LEU A 48 18.62 -13.78 -22.96
N ALA A 49 19.95 -13.83 -23.02
CA ALA A 49 20.73 -12.86 -23.82
C ALA A 49 20.73 -13.18 -25.33
N ASP A 50 20.30 -14.39 -25.71
CA ASP A 50 20.37 -14.91 -27.09
C ASP A 50 19.00 -14.99 -27.78
N VAL A 51 17.96 -14.29 -27.28
CA VAL A 51 16.66 -14.23 -27.97
C VAL A 51 16.78 -13.31 -29.17
N GLU A 52 17.16 -13.86 -30.32
CA GLU A 52 17.17 -13.17 -31.61
C GLU A 52 15.76 -13.19 -32.24
N LEU A 53 15.17 -12.00 -32.39
CA LEU A 53 13.89 -11.84 -33.07
C LEU A 53 14.12 -11.81 -34.60
N GLY A 54 13.58 -12.80 -35.31
CA GLY A 54 13.64 -12.81 -36.77
C GLY A 54 12.90 -11.61 -37.39
N GLU A 55 13.38 -11.11 -38.52
CA GLU A 55 12.80 -9.92 -39.20
C GLU A 55 11.29 -10.07 -39.48
N GLU A 56 10.83 -11.29 -39.78
CA GLU A 56 9.42 -11.58 -40.01
C GLU A 56 8.58 -11.44 -38.74
N ASP A 57 9.07 -11.95 -37.61
CA ASP A 57 8.36 -11.88 -36.33
C ASP A 57 8.43 -10.47 -35.73
N ALA A 58 9.53 -9.75 -35.95
CA ALA A 58 9.61 -8.32 -35.66
C ALA A 58 8.55 -7.52 -36.42
N LYS A 59 8.35 -7.82 -37.71
CA LYS A 59 7.30 -7.17 -38.51
C LYS A 59 5.91 -7.50 -37.99
N LYS A 60 5.62 -8.77 -37.65
CA LYS A 60 4.33 -9.17 -37.06
C LYS A 60 4.06 -8.45 -35.74
N LEU A 61 5.07 -8.32 -34.87
CA LEU A 61 4.93 -7.60 -33.60
C LEU A 61 4.71 -6.10 -33.80
N GLN A 62 5.37 -5.49 -34.79
CA GLN A 62 5.13 -4.09 -35.15
C GLN A 62 3.72 -3.85 -35.71
N GLU A 63 3.23 -4.75 -36.57
CA GLU A 63 1.86 -4.70 -37.09
C GLU A 63 0.86 -4.84 -35.94
N LEU A 64 1.08 -5.76 -35.01
CA LEU A 64 0.23 -5.93 -33.81
C LEU A 64 0.25 -4.72 -32.89
N GLN A 65 1.42 -4.10 -32.66
CA GLN A 65 1.52 -2.86 -31.88
C GLN A 65 0.73 -1.72 -32.51
N ARG A 66 0.73 -1.61 -33.85
CA ARG A 66 -0.10 -0.62 -34.56
C ARG A 66 -1.59 -0.90 -34.40
N ASP A 67 -2.00 -2.16 -34.47
CA ASP A 67 -3.40 -2.54 -34.26
C ASP A 67 -3.87 -2.22 -32.83
N LEU A 68 -3.02 -2.46 -31.82
CA LEU A 68 -3.30 -2.10 -30.42
C LEU A 68 -3.41 -0.58 -30.24
N ALA A 69 -2.43 0.19 -30.72
CA ALA A 69 -2.46 1.66 -30.65
C ALA A 69 -3.69 2.24 -31.36
N ARG A 70 -4.10 1.66 -32.49
CA ARG A 70 -5.33 2.03 -33.19
C ARG A 70 -6.56 1.77 -32.33
N ALA A 71 -6.66 0.60 -31.71
CA ALA A 71 -7.80 0.25 -30.86
C ALA A 71 -7.91 1.19 -29.64
N GLU A 72 -6.78 1.53 -29.01
CA GLU A 72 -6.71 2.48 -27.90
C GLU A 72 -7.20 3.88 -28.30
N LEU A 73 -6.73 4.41 -29.44
CA LEU A 73 -7.16 5.72 -29.95
C LEU A 73 -8.68 5.78 -30.24
N ILE A 74 -9.26 4.69 -30.74
CA ILE A 74 -10.72 4.60 -30.98
C ILE A 74 -11.48 4.70 -29.66
N LEU A 75 -11.02 3.96 -28.65
CA LEU A 75 -11.61 4.00 -27.33
C LEU A 75 -11.50 5.42 -26.77
N GLU A 76 -10.30 6.00 -26.70
CA GLU A 76 -10.08 7.34 -26.14
C GLU A 76 -10.98 8.41 -26.77
N ARG A 77 -11.17 8.40 -28.09
CA ARG A 77 -12.10 9.32 -28.76
C ARG A 77 -13.54 9.15 -28.30
N GLN A 78 -13.97 7.91 -28.07
CA GLN A 78 -15.29 7.61 -27.52
C GLN A 78 -15.44 8.07 -26.06
N ALA A 79 -14.38 7.98 -25.23
CA ALA A 79 -14.36 8.57 -23.88
C ALA A 79 -14.64 10.04 -23.96
N GLN A 80 -13.82 10.75 -24.74
CA GLN A 80 -13.86 12.19 -24.81
C GLN A 80 -15.23 12.69 -25.28
N ALA A 81 -15.80 12.04 -26.29
CA ALA A 81 -17.16 12.33 -26.74
C ALA A 81 -18.22 12.11 -25.64
N THR A 82 -18.03 11.13 -24.78
CA THR A 82 -18.95 10.78 -23.68
C THR A 82 -18.77 11.71 -22.46
N LEU A 83 -17.53 12.06 -22.13
CA LEU A 83 -17.16 12.85 -20.95
C LEU A 83 -17.41 14.34 -21.14
N ARG A 84 -17.24 14.88 -22.35
CA ARG A 84 -17.47 16.30 -22.64
C ARG A 84 -18.80 16.85 -22.08
N PRO A 85 -19.98 16.27 -22.38
CA PRO A 85 -21.24 16.77 -21.82
C PRO A 85 -21.31 16.66 -20.28
N ILE A 86 -20.59 15.72 -19.68
CA ILE A 86 -20.48 15.58 -18.22
C ILE A 86 -19.62 16.71 -17.65
N TYR A 87 -18.49 17.04 -18.28
CA TYR A 87 -17.67 18.19 -17.88
C TYR A 87 -18.41 19.51 -18.07
N GLU A 88 -19.22 19.66 -19.11
CA GLU A 88 -20.09 20.82 -19.30
C GLU A 88 -21.13 20.93 -18.17
N LYS A 89 -21.72 19.80 -17.75
CA LYS A 89 -22.63 19.77 -16.59
C LYS A 89 -21.90 20.09 -15.28
N ARG A 90 -20.70 19.53 -15.07
CA ARG A 90 -19.85 19.84 -13.90
C ARG A 90 -19.57 21.33 -13.85
N ARG A 91 -19.15 21.93 -14.97
CA ARG A 91 -18.87 23.37 -15.10
C ARG A 91 -20.02 24.22 -14.59
N GLN A 92 -21.26 23.86 -14.92
CA GLN A 92 -22.46 24.55 -14.41
C GLN A 92 -22.60 24.44 -12.88
N VAL A 93 -22.37 23.25 -12.30
CA VAL A 93 -22.48 23.02 -10.85
C VAL A 93 -21.38 23.75 -10.09
N VAL A 94 -20.13 23.59 -10.50
CA VAL A 94 -18.97 24.14 -9.77
C VAL A 94 -18.89 25.66 -9.86
N SER A 95 -19.47 26.28 -10.90
CA SER A 95 -19.57 27.74 -11.02
C SER A 95 -20.30 28.43 -9.85
N ALA A 96 -21.14 27.68 -9.11
CA ALA A 96 -21.83 28.19 -7.93
C ALA A 96 -21.02 28.03 -6.63
N ILE A 97 -19.88 27.32 -6.67
CA ILE A 97 -19.06 27.01 -5.51
C ILE A 97 -17.90 28.00 -5.45
N GLN A 98 -17.84 28.78 -4.37
CA GLN A 98 -16.79 29.77 -4.18
C GLN A 98 -15.42 29.11 -4.11
N ASN A 99 -14.46 29.64 -4.87
CA ASN A 99 -13.06 29.20 -4.89
C ASN A 99 -12.87 27.71 -5.26
N PHE A 100 -13.81 27.10 -5.99
CA PHE A 100 -13.69 25.70 -6.41
C PHE A 100 -12.36 25.41 -7.10
N TRP A 101 -12.07 26.12 -8.18
CA TRP A 101 -10.86 25.88 -8.97
C TRP A 101 -9.56 26.23 -8.27
N PRO A 102 -9.44 27.38 -7.57
CA PRO A 102 -8.24 27.66 -6.77
C PRO A 102 -7.93 26.57 -5.76
N VAL A 103 -8.94 26.06 -5.03
CA VAL A 103 -8.74 25.00 -4.04
C VAL A 103 -8.37 23.68 -4.72
N ALA A 104 -9.08 23.30 -5.80
CA ALA A 104 -8.76 22.08 -6.54
C ALA A 104 -7.33 22.09 -7.09
N LEU A 105 -6.89 23.20 -7.68
CA LEU A 105 -5.54 23.33 -8.20
C LEU A 105 -4.48 23.30 -7.09
N MET A 106 -4.72 23.99 -5.97
CA MET A 106 -3.75 24.07 -4.86
C MET A 106 -3.65 22.78 -4.04
N ASN A 107 -4.64 21.89 -4.11
CA ASN A 107 -4.56 20.57 -3.50
C ASN A 107 -3.71 19.57 -4.31
N HIS A 108 -3.28 19.94 -5.52
CA HIS A 108 -2.30 19.17 -6.28
C HIS A 108 -0.89 19.65 -5.94
N SER A 109 -0.03 18.77 -5.40
CA SER A 109 1.31 19.12 -4.88
C SER A 109 2.18 19.87 -5.89
N LEU A 110 2.32 19.35 -7.12
CA LEU A 110 3.15 20.00 -8.14
C LEU A 110 2.60 21.36 -8.58
N PHE A 111 1.27 21.50 -8.75
CA PHE A 111 0.68 22.80 -9.07
C PHE A 111 0.91 23.80 -7.92
N ALA A 112 0.73 23.36 -6.67
CA ALA A 112 0.98 24.17 -5.49
C ALA A 112 2.42 24.67 -5.42
N TYR A 113 3.40 23.82 -5.75
CA TYR A 113 4.81 24.20 -5.89
C TYR A 113 5.00 25.31 -6.94
N HIS A 114 4.38 25.17 -8.13
CA HIS A 114 4.43 26.20 -9.17
C HIS A 114 3.67 27.49 -8.81
N ALA A 115 2.74 27.45 -7.85
CA ALA A 115 1.96 28.58 -7.37
C ALA A 115 2.27 28.93 -5.90
N GLN A 116 3.50 28.65 -5.45
CA GLN A 116 3.93 28.82 -4.06
C GLN A 116 3.90 30.28 -3.57
N HIS A 117 4.06 31.24 -4.48
CA HIS A 117 4.08 32.65 -4.13
C HIS A 117 2.69 33.14 -3.71
N ASN A 118 2.60 33.82 -2.54
CA ASN A 118 1.34 34.37 -2.04
C ASN A 118 0.64 35.30 -3.05
N ALA A 119 1.42 36.02 -3.87
CA ALA A 119 0.89 36.86 -4.92
C ALA A 119 0.20 36.07 -6.05
N ASP A 120 0.70 34.88 -6.37
CA ASP A 120 0.05 33.96 -7.31
C ASP A 120 -1.26 33.45 -6.75
N GLN A 121 -1.26 32.99 -5.49
CA GLN A 121 -2.47 32.52 -4.80
C GLN A 121 -3.53 33.63 -4.70
N THR A 122 -3.11 34.88 -4.46
CA THR A 122 -4.00 36.03 -4.44
C THR A 122 -4.59 36.28 -5.82
N ALA A 123 -3.81 36.20 -6.90
CA ALA A 123 -4.33 36.33 -8.26
C ALA A 123 -5.25 35.15 -8.64
N LEU A 124 -4.89 33.92 -8.26
CA LEU A 124 -5.68 32.71 -8.45
C LEU A 124 -7.00 32.75 -7.68
N SER A 125 -7.10 33.45 -6.54
CA SER A 125 -8.39 33.65 -5.85
C SER A 125 -9.45 34.37 -6.71
N PHE A 126 -9.05 34.96 -7.85
CA PHE A 126 -9.93 35.55 -8.84
C PHE A 126 -10.34 34.60 -9.99
N LEU A 127 -9.85 33.36 -9.98
CA LEU A 127 -10.18 32.33 -10.96
C LEU A 127 -11.62 31.85 -10.73
N GLU A 128 -12.44 31.95 -11.76
CA GLU A 128 -13.83 31.49 -11.77
C GLU A 128 -13.96 30.12 -12.42
N ASP A 129 -13.14 29.82 -13.42
CA ASP A 129 -13.24 28.58 -14.17
C ASP A 129 -11.93 28.13 -14.80
N VAL A 130 -11.73 26.82 -14.89
CA VAL A 130 -10.69 26.19 -15.70
C VAL A 130 -11.36 25.28 -16.72
N TRP A 131 -10.99 25.43 -17.98
CA TRP A 131 -11.52 24.61 -19.07
C TRP A 131 -10.40 24.01 -19.90
N VAL A 132 -10.52 22.72 -20.24
CA VAL A 132 -9.60 22.02 -21.12
C VAL A 132 -10.35 21.61 -22.37
N GLU A 133 -10.02 22.24 -23.49
CA GLU A 133 -10.57 21.89 -24.80
C GLU A 133 -9.58 20.97 -25.53
N LYS A 134 -9.94 19.70 -25.74
CA LYS A 134 -9.13 18.75 -26.53
C LYS A 134 -9.19 19.09 -28.02
N ASP A 135 -8.09 18.90 -28.74
CA ASP A 135 -8.05 19.12 -30.19
C ASP A 135 -8.92 18.04 -30.89
N PRO A 136 -9.79 18.43 -31.85
CA PRO A 136 -10.73 17.51 -32.47
C PRO A 136 -10.09 16.51 -33.44
N LYS A 137 -8.85 16.73 -33.86
CA LYS A 137 -8.10 15.83 -34.77
C LYS A 137 -7.14 14.93 -34.00
N GLU A 138 -6.56 15.45 -32.92
CA GLU A 138 -5.60 14.75 -32.08
C GLU A 138 -5.89 15.04 -30.61
N HIS A 139 -6.69 14.21 -29.95
CA HIS A 139 -7.22 14.50 -28.62
C HIS A 139 -6.16 14.49 -27.50
N ARG A 140 -4.94 14.02 -27.77
CA ARG A 140 -3.80 14.19 -26.87
C ARG A 140 -3.33 15.65 -26.82
N CYS A 141 -3.56 16.41 -27.88
CA CYS A 141 -3.37 17.86 -27.92
C CYS A 141 -4.58 18.59 -27.30
N PHE A 142 -4.36 19.75 -26.70
CA PHE A 142 -5.41 20.47 -25.97
C PHE A 142 -5.08 21.95 -25.78
N THR A 143 -6.09 22.71 -25.37
CA THR A 143 -5.97 24.08 -24.89
C THR A 143 -6.46 24.16 -23.46
N VAL A 144 -5.63 24.68 -22.56
CA VAL A 144 -6.01 24.98 -21.18
C VAL A 144 -6.41 26.44 -21.09
N GLU A 145 -7.57 26.73 -20.53
CA GLU A 145 -8.12 28.07 -20.37
C GLU A 145 -8.39 28.35 -18.89
N PHE A 146 -7.87 29.46 -18.39
CA PHE A 146 -8.13 29.99 -17.04
C PHE A 146 -8.98 31.25 -17.16
N HIS A 147 -10.20 31.22 -16.66
CA HIS A 147 -11.18 32.30 -16.73
C HIS A 147 -11.23 33.06 -15.40
N PHE A 148 -10.91 34.35 -15.44
CA PHE A 148 -10.79 35.20 -14.25
C PHE A 148 -11.86 36.28 -14.20
N LYS A 149 -12.34 36.57 -12.99
CA LYS A 149 -13.08 37.81 -12.72
C LYS A 149 -12.14 39.02 -12.71
N ASP A 150 -12.72 40.21 -12.63
CA ASP A 150 -11.92 41.44 -12.48
C ASP A 150 -11.02 41.36 -11.24
N ASN A 151 -9.72 41.49 -11.46
CA ASN A 151 -8.69 41.41 -10.42
C ASN A 151 -7.72 42.60 -10.51
N GLN A 152 -6.84 42.74 -9.54
CA GLN A 152 -5.91 43.88 -9.46
C GLN A 152 -4.65 43.75 -10.33
N TYR A 153 -4.35 42.56 -10.85
CA TYR A 153 -3.06 42.25 -11.47
C TYR A 153 -3.06 42.46 -12.97
N PHE A 154 -4.05 41.93 -13.69
CA PHE A 154 -4.12 41.98 -15.15
C PHE A 154 -5.54 42.28 -15.65
N THR A 155 -5.64 42.62 -16.94
CA THR A 155 -6.91 42.95 -17.61
C THR A 155 -7.54 41.77 -18.34
N ASP A 156 -6.78 40.70 -18.55
CA ASP A 156 -7.24 39.50 -19.25
C ASP A 156 -8.33 38.78 -18.47
N LYS A 157 -9.42 38.46 -19.16
CA LYS A 157 -10.51 37.63 -18.62
C LYS A 157 -10.24 36.14 -18.81
N VAL A 158 -9.44 35.79 -19.82
CA VAL A 158 -9.10 34.41 -20.11
C VAL A 158 -7.62 34.35 -20.48
N LEU A 159 -6.85 33.57 -19.72
CA LEU A 159 -5.49 33.19 -20.08
C LEU A 159 -5.52 31.80 -20.68
N LYS A 160 -4.80 31.59 -21.79
CA LYS A 160 -4.80 30.32 -22.52
C LYS A 160 -3.39 29.78 -22.68
N LYS A 161 -3.28 28.47 -22.72
CA LYS A 161 -2.07 27.75 -23.09
C LYS A 161 -2.46 26.66 -24.08
N GLU A 162 -1.93 26.73 -25.30
CA GLU A 162 -2.30 25.80 -26.39
C GLU A 162 -1.15 24.82 -26.63
N TYR A 163 -1.47 23.53 -26.64
CA TYR A 163 -0.64 22.42 -27.09
C TYR A 163 -1.21 21.99 -28.43
N LYS A 164 -0.83 22.70 -29.48
CA LYS A 164 -1.51 22.66 -30.78
C LYS A 164 -0.97 21.53 -31.63
N TYR A 165 -1.86 20.71 -32.18
CA TYR A 165 -1.49 19.67 -33.13
C TYR A 165 -1.00 20.25 -34.46
N ILE A 166 0.19 19.82 -34.88
CA ILE A 166 0.74 20.04 -36.22
C ILE A 166 0.60 18.73 -36.99
N ALA A 167 -0.37 18.70 -37.90
CA ALA A 167 -0.53 17.58 -38.81
C ALA A 167 0.69 17.47 -39.74
N PRO A 168 1.16 16.23 -40.06
CA PRO A 168 2.24 16.04 -41.01
C PRO A 168 1.86 16.56 -42.40
N GLU A 169 2.85 16.94 -43.22
CA GLU A 169 2.58 17.44 -44.57
C GLU A 169 2.07 16.34 -45.54
N ASP A 170 2.33 15.07 -45.23
CA ASP A 170 1.92 13.92 -46.04
C ASP A 170 0.38 13.76 -46.05
N PRO A 171 -0.30 13.95 -47.20
CA PRO A 171 -1.76 13.82 -47.28
C PRO A 171 -2.27 12.41 -46.99
N GLU A 172 -1.49 11.36 -47.30
CA GLU A 172 -1.90 9.99 -47.03
C GLU A 172 -1.83 9.68 -45.53
N ALA A 173 -0.83 10.24 -44.84
CA ALA A 173 -0.73 10.11 -43.38
C ALA A 173 -1.91 10.72 -42.64
N ASN A 174 -2.57 11.72 -43.24
CA ASN A 174 -3.72 12.43 -42.67
C ASN A 174 -5.08 11.88 -43.09
N LYS A 175 -5.10 10.83 -43.91
CA LYS A 175 -6.35 10.27 -44.42
C LYS A 175 -7.00 9.40 -43.32
N PRO A 176 -8.20 9.76 -42.84
CA PRO A 176 -8.87 8.97 -41.81
C PRO A 176 -9.40 7.67 -42.38
N ASP A 177 -9.36 6.62 -41.56
CA ASP A 177 -10.06 5.37 -41.80
C ASP A 177 -11.54 5.42 -41.39
N GLU A 178 -12.23 4.28 -41.42
CA GLU A 178 -13.65 4.16 -41.07
C GLU A 178 -13.99 4.56 -39.62
N ASN A 179 -13.00 4.55 -38.72
CA ASN A 179 -13.14 5.01 -37.33
C ASN A 179 -12.57 6.41 -37.12
N GLY A 180 -12.20 7.10 -38.20
CA GLY A 180 -11.64 8.44 -38.18
C GLY A 180 -10.15 8.49 -37.81
N ILE A 181 -9.48 7.35 -37.59
CA ILE A 181 -8.07 7.29 -37.18
C ILE A 181 -7.19 7.44 -38.42
N THR A 182 -6.16 8.28 -38.34
CA THR A 182 -5.16 8.45 -39.38
C THR A 182 -3.87 7.70 -38.99
N SER A 183 -3.00 7.36 -39.94
CA SER A 183 -1.68 6.83 -39.56
C SER A 183 -0.82 7.88 -38.83
N ALA A 184 -1.04 9.16 -39.10
CA ALA A 184 -0.44 10.25 -38.32
C ALA A 184 -0.87 10.23 -36.84
N ASN A 185 -2.09 9.81 -36.52
CA ASN A 185 -2.50 9.61 -35.12
C ASN A 185 -1.74 8.43 -34.47
N ILE A 186 -1.51 7.34 -35.21
CA ILE A 186 -0.78 6.17 -34.69
C ILE A 186 0.70 6.50 -34.48
N ASP A 187 1.31 7.25 -35.39
CA ASP A 187 2.74 7.61 -35.38
C ASP A 187 3.04 8.92 -34.62
N PHE A 188 2.10 9.41 -33.81
CA PHE A 188 2.17 10.70 -33.12
C PHE A 188 3.40 10.83 -32.20
N SER A 189 4.01 12.01 -32.20
CA SER A 189 5.14 12.36 -31.33
C SER A 189 4.99 13.78 -30.79
N TRP A 190 5.09 13.95 -29.47
CA TRP A 190 5.00 15.26 -28.81
C TRP A 190 6.03 16.27 -29.34
N ASP A 191 7.29 15.86 -29.53
CA ASP A 191 8.37 16.74 -30.00
C ASP A 191 8.17 17.22 -31.44
N ARG A 192 7.54 16.40 -32.28
CA ARG A 192 7.40 16.65 -33.72
C ARG A 192 6.06 17.31 -34.05
N ASP A 193 4.99 16.85 -33.41
CA ASP A 193 3.62 17.10 -33.83
C ASP A 193 2.88 18.07 -32.90
N VAL A 194 3.54 18.64 -31.90
CA VAL A 194 2.92 19.60 -30.96
C VAL A 194 3.69 20.92 -30.93
N GLU A 195 2.97 22.02 -31.18
CA GLU A 195 3.47 23.37 -30.93
C GLU A 195 2.84 23.96 -29.68
N ILE A 196 3.67 24.29 -28.69
CA ILE A 196 3.23 24.92 -27.44
C ILE A 196 3.22 26.45 -27.62
N SER A 197 2.10 27.08 -27.29
CA SER A 197 1.93 28.53 -27.37
C SER A 197 2.47 29.26 -26.14
N ALA A 198 2.67 30.57 -26.31
CA ALA A 198 2.89 31.51 -25.22
C ALA A 198 1.82 32.61 -25.32
N THR A 199 1.21 32.94 -24.21
CA THR A 199 0.20 33.98 -24.07
C THR A 199 0.75 35.10 -23.22
N LYS A 200 0.90 36.26 -23.86
CA LYS A 200 1.29 37.49 -23.18
C LYS A 200 0.18 37.95 -22.24
N ILE A 201 0.53 38.28 -21.00
CA ILE A 201 -0.42 38.78 -20.01
C ILE A 201 -0.43 40.32 -20.03
N ASN A 202 -1.63 40.91 -20.04
CA ASN A 202 -1.86 42.35 -20.01
C ASN A 202 -1.95 42.85 -18.56
N TRP A 203 -0.79 42.90 -17.90
CA TRP A 203 -0.63 43.43 -16.53
C TRP A 203 -1.08 44.89 -16.42
N LYS A 204 -1.83 45.21 -15.36
CA LYS A 204 -2.32 46.57 -15.06
C LYS A 204 -1.22 47.50 -14.57
N ASP A 205 -0.27 46.94 -13.83
CA ASP A 205 0.89 47.63 -13.30
C ASP A 205 2.13 46.83 -13.68
N ALA A 206 3.00 47.43 -14.48
CA ALA A 206 4.19 46.77 -15.02
C ALA A 206 5.22 46.40 -13.95
N ASP A 207 5.18 47.08 -12.79
CA ASP A 207 6.07 46.85 -11.64
C ASP A 207 5.51 45.78 -10.69
N LYS A 208 4.24 45.38 -10.89
CA LYS A 208 3.58 44.29 -10.15
C LYS A 208 3.29 43.07 -11.02
N ALA A 209 3.88 43.03 -12.22
CA ALA A 209 3.77 41.89 -13.11
C ALA A 209 4.45 40.68 -12.44
N LEU A 210 3.68 39.66 -12.07
CA LEU A 210 4.18 38.56 -11.23
C LEU A 210 5.31 37.79 -11.90
N THR A 211 5.30 37.68 -13.23
CA THR A 211 6.37 37.08 -14.04
C THR A 211 7.68 37.87 -14.02
N LYS A 212 7.64 39.16 -13.66
CA LYS A 212 8.85 39.98 -13.44
C LYS A 212 9.28 40.02 -11.98
N VAL A 213 8.31 39.97 -11.07
CA VAL A 213 8.58 39.97 -9.62
C VAL A 213 9.21 38.63 -9.22
N TYR A 214 8.72 37.54 -9.78
CA TYR A 214 9.21 36.17 -9.59
C TYR A 214 9.49 35.55 -10.98
N PRO A 215 10.61 35.90 -11.63
CA PRO A 215 10.99 35.30 -12.90
C PRO A 215 11.36 33.83 -12.71
N ARG A 216 11.10 32.99 -13.73
CA ARG A 216 11.60 31.61 -13.74
C ARG A 216 13.12 31.61 -13.88
N GLU A 217 13.81 30.86 -13.03
CA GLU A 217 15.26 30.68 -13.14
C GLU A 217 15.60 29.63 -14.20
N THR A 218 16.73 29.81 -14.87
CA THR A 218 17.30 28.81 -15.78
C THR A 218 18.65 28.40 -15.20
N VAL A 219 18.74 27.17 -14.72
CA VAL A 219 20.01 26.57 -14.27
C VAL A 219 20.71 25.92 -15.46
N ASP A 220 22.03 26.09 -15.53
CA ASP A 220 22.87 25.54 -16.60
C ASP A 220 23.34 24.10 -16.31
N ASP A 221 23.22 23.65 -15.05
CA ASP A 221 23.68 22.34 -14.56
C ASP A 221 22.50 21.37 -14.36
N GLU A 222 22.64 20.12 -14.83
CA GLU A 222 21.57 19.10 -14.82
C GLU A 222 21.22 18.57 -13.40
N ASP A 223 22.02 18.94 -12.39
CA ASP A 223 21.87 18.51 -10.99
C ASP A 223 21.15 19.53 -10.08
N ASP A 224 20.85 20.74 -10.59
CA ASP A 224 20.17 21.80 -9.82
C ASP A 224 18.67 21.86 -10.13
N ILE A 225 17.83 22.04 -9.09
CA ILE A 225 16.39 22.23 -9.24
C ILE A 225 16.12 23.71 -9.55
N ALA A 226 15.67 24.03 -10.77
CA ALA A 226 15.31 25.39 -11.15
C ALA A 226 14.06 25.90 -10.41
N ASP A 227 14.14 27.07 -9.78
CA ASP A 227 12.97 27.74 -9.22
C ASP A 227 11.97 28.08 -10.35
N PRO A 228 10.72 27.57 -10.29
CA PRO A 228 9.72 27.84 -11.33
C PRO A 228 9.29 29.31 -11.41
N GLY A 229 9.58 30.12 -10.38
CA GLY A 229 9.13 31.50 -10.25
C GLY A 229 7.61 31.59 -10.05
N SER A 230 7.00 32.67 -10.53
CA SER A 230 5.54 32.82 -10.52
C SER A 230 4.86 31.78 -11.43
N PHE A 231 3.72 31.23 -11.00
CA PHE A 231 2.85 30.37 -11.81
C PHE A 231 2.54 30.99 -13.18
N PHE A 232 2.37 32.32 -13.25
CA PHE A 232 2.01 33.00 -14.49
C PHE A 232 3.08 32.91 -15.59
N ASN A 233 4.31 32.49 -15.27
CA ASN A 233 5.33 32.14 -16.25
C ASN A 233 4.89 30.98 -17.15
N PHE A 234 4.00 30.10 -16.67
CA PHE A 234 3.37 29.04 -17.46
C PHE A 234 2.74 29.56 -18.75
N PHE A 235 2.09 30.74 -18.69
CA PHE A 235 1.46 31.36 -19.85
C PHE A 235 2.46 32.12 -20.73
N GLU A 236 3.36 32.92 -20.16
CA GLU A 236 4.21 33.82 -20.95
C GLU A 236 5.39 33.13 -21.65
N HIS A 237 5.78 31.92 -21.22
CA HIS A 237 6.83 31.13 -21.85
C HIS A 237 6.26 30.04 -22.75
N LYS A 238 6.95 29.68 -23.85
CA LYS A 238 6.54 28.52 -24.67
C LYS A 238 6.84 27.20 -23.96
N ALA A 239 8.03 27.07 -23.38
CA ALA A 239 8.49 25.84 -22.75
C ALA A 239 7.67 25.50 -21.49
N ASP A 240 7.35 24.22 -21.35
CA ASP A 240 6.68 23.64 -20.20
C ASP A 240 7.47 22.41 -19.71
N PRO A 241 8.68 22.62 -19.15
CA PRO A 241 9.60 21.54 -18.80
C PRO A 241 9.10 20.65 -17.65
N SER A 242 8.20 21.18 -16.82
CA SER A 242 7.55 20.45 -15.73
C SER A 242 6.24 19.78 -16.18
N GLU A 243 5.94 19.84 -17.48
CA GLU A 243 4.71 19.29 -18.09
C GLU A 243 3.42 19.72 -17.39
N LEU A 244 3.41 20.93 -16.82
CA LEU A 244 2.34 21.42 -15.96
C LEU A 244 1.00 21.48 -16.70
N GLY A 245 1.00 21.79 -18.00
CA GLY A 245 -0.22 21.77 -18.79
C GLY A 245 -0.76 20.38 -19.05
N VAL A 246 0.11 19.36 -19.15
CA VAL A 246 -0.29 17.95 -19.28
C VAL A 246 -0.96 17.48 -17.99
N ILE A 247 -0.36 17.80 -16.85
CA ILE A 247 -0.91 17.52 -15.51
C ILE A 247 -2.27 18.19 -15.32
N ILE A 248 -2.38 19.49 -15.62
CA ILE A 248 -3.68 20.19 -15.54
C ILE A 248 -4.71 19.51 -16.45
N ALA A 249 -4.33 19.12 -17.67
CA ALA A 249 -5.27 18.59 -18.65
C ALA A 249 -5.72 17.15 -18.42
N ASN A 250 -4.87 16.32 -17.81
CA ASN A 250 -5.08 14.88 -17.70
C ASN A 250 -5.32 14.40 -16.27
N GLU A 251 -4.96 15.18 -15.25
CA GLU A 251 -5.12 14.82 -13.84
C GLU A 251 -6.07 15.79 -13.14
N ILE A 252 -5.65 17.06 -12.99
CA ILE A 252 -6.42 18.05 -12.20
C ILE A 252 -7.78 18.33 -12.85
N PHE A 253 -7.82 18.58 -14.16
CA PHE A 253 -9.08 18.93 -14.82
C PHE A 253 -10.09 17.78 -14.81
N PRO A 254 -9.75 16.51 -15.11
CA PRO A 254 -10.68 15.39 -14.95
C PRO A 254 -11.15 15.21 -13.49
N GLU A 255 -10.24 15.28 -12.52
CA GLU A 255 -10.48 14.93 -11.11
C GLU A 255 -10.73 16.14 -10.19
N ALA A 256 -11.04 17.31 -10.76
CA ALA A 256 -11.16 18.57 -10.02
C ALA A 256 -12.08 18.51 -8.78
N ILE A 257 -13.09 17.62 -8.79
CA ILE A 257 -13.98 17.43 -7.64
C ILE A 257 -13.24 16.73 -6.49
N GLU A 258 -12.46 15.69 -6.78
CA GLU A 258 -11.72 14.94 -5.76
C GLU A 258 -10.62 15.81 -5.14
N TYR A 259 -9.88 16.55 -5.97
CA TYR A 259 -8.93 17.54 -5.48
C TYR A 259 -9.61 18.62 -4.64
N PHE A 260 -10.77 19.15 -5.07
CA PHE A 260 -11.51 20.14 -4.26
C PHE A 260 -11.96 19.58 -2.91
N LEU A 261 -12.37 18.31 -2.86
CA LEU A 261 -12.80 17.63 -1.63
C LEU A 261 -11.62 17.21 -0.74
N GLY A 262 -10.39 17.22 -1.27
CA GLY A 262 -9.20 16.75 -0.55
C GLY A 262 -9.13 15.23 -0.43
N ASN A 263 -9.74 14.51 -1.37
CA ASN A 263 -9.77 13.04 -1.40
C ASN A 263 -8.58 12.43 -2.14
N VAL A 264 -7.81 13.26 -2.87
CA VAL A 264 -6.56 12.87 -3.51
C VAL A 264 -5.44 13.32 -2.59
N GLU A 265 -4.71 12.36 -2.01
CA GLU A 265 -3.51 12.68 -1.22
C GLU A 265 -2.43 13.16 -2.19
N GLY A 266 -2.12 14.46 -2.14
CA GLY A 266 -0.89 14.96 -2.74
C GLY A 266 0.28 14.45 -1.92
N GLU A 267 1.30 13.88 -2.57
CA GLU A 267 2.60 13.61 -1.95
C GLU A 267 3.09 14.90 -1.29
N VAL A 268 2.95 14.99 0.03
CA VAL A 268 3.54 16.07 0.83
C VAL A 268 5.02 15.73 0.96
N SER A 269 5.83 16.46 0.19
CA SER A 269 7.27 16.57 0.41
C SER A 269 7.47 17.22 1.79
N ASP A 270 7.78 16.41 2.79
CA ASP A 270 8.28 16.86 4.09
C ASP A 270 9.67 17.48 3.90
N SER A 271 9.72 18.75 3.52
CA SER A 271 10.89 19.59 3.73
C SER A 271 10.75 20.28 5.09
N GLU A 272 11.25 19.64 6.14
CA GLU A 272 11.50 20.32 7.41
C GLU A 272 12.70 21.26 7.21
N ASP A 273 12.40 22.56 7.13
CA ASP A 273 13.41 23.62 7.21
C ASP A 273 14.06 23.61 8.59
N GLU A 274 15.39 23.54 8.59
CA GLU A 274 16.25 23.79 9.74
C GLU A 274 16.10 25.26 10.18
N ASP A 275 15.61 25.50 11.39
CA ASP A 275 15.87 26.75 12.11
C ASP A 275 16.50 26.42 13.46
N ASP A 276 17.83 26.56 13.49
CA ASP A 276 18.61 26.85 14.69
C ASP A 276 18.03 28.09 15.40
N ASP A 277 17.76 27.99 16.70
CA ASP A 277 17.95 29.12 17.63
C ASP A 277 18.01 28.60 19.08
N ASP A 278 19.22 28.68 19.65
CA ASP A 278 19.50 28.64 21.07
C ASP A 278 18.78 29.79 21.82
N ASP A 279 18.18 29.50 22.98
CA ASP A 279 18.48 30.17 24.28
C ASP A 279 17.34 30.08 25.32
N ASP A 280 17.76 29.73 26.53
CA ASP A 280 17.22 30.10 27.86
C ASP A 280 15.82 29.63 28.31
N ALA A 281 15.82 28.49 28.99
CA ALA A 281 14.73 28.02 29.84
C ALA A 281 14.63 28.84 31.16
N GLU A 282 13.55 29.61 31.33
CA GLU A 282 13.05 30.02 32.64
C GLU A 282 11.93 29.08 33.13
N GLU A 283 12.21 28.40 34.22
CA GLU A 283 11.35 27.47 34.97
C GLU A 283 10.17 28.22 35.64
N ILE A 284 8.92 27.83 35.34
CA ILE A 284 7.73 28.34 36.03
C ILE A 284 7.08 27.21 36.85
N ASP A 285 7.22 27.35 38.17
CA ASP A 285 6.63 26.57 39.26
C ASP A 285 5.08 26.59 39.25
N LEU A 286 4.44 25.42 39.22
CA LEU A 286 3.00 25.22 39.02
C LEU A 286 2.18 24.94 40.30
N GLU A 287 2.67 25.26 41.51
CA GLU A 287 1.86 25.11 42.74
C GLU A 287 1.26 26.43 43.27
N LYS A 288 0.21 26.96 42.60
CA LYS A 288 -0.88 27.76 43.24
C LYS A 288 -2.02 28.14 42.27
N PRO A 289 -3.30 28.09 42.69
CA PRO A 289 -4.42 28.44 41.82
C PRO A 289 -4.69 29.96 41.82
N ARG A 290 -4.92 30.54 40.63
CA ARG A 290 -5.39 31.95 40.49
C ARG A 290 -6.90 32.05 40.21
N SER A 291 -7.48 33.13 40.72
CA SER A 291 -8.91 33.40 40.93
C SER A 291 -9.68 33.96 39.71
N LYS A 292 -11.02 33.77 39.72
CA LYS A 292 -12.01 34.28 38.74
C LYS A 292 -12.37 35.77 38.82
N LYS A 293 -12.78 36.32 37.65
CA LYS A 293 -13.70 37.46 37.30
C LYS A 293 -12.98 38.61 36.54
N ARG A 294 -13.55 39.32 35.55
CA ARG A 294 -14.91 39.42 34.94
C ARG A 294 -14.82 40.13 33.56
N ARG A 295 -15.82 39.90 32.71
CA ARG A 295 -16.09 40.49 31.37
C ARG A 295 -16.08 42.03 31.26
N PHE A 296 -15.70 42.53 30.08
CA PHE A 296 -16.35 43.63 29.35
C PHE A 296 -16.39 43.34 27.84
N SER A 297 -17.49 43.73 27.17
CA SER A 297 -17.79 43.53 25.74
C SER A 297 -17.28 44.67 24.86
N ASN A 298 -16.74 44.37 23.67
CA ASN A 298 -17.37 44.57 22.35
C ASN A 298 -16.35 44.47 21.19
N ALA A 299 -16.88 43.96 20.07
CA ALA A 299 -16.44 44.12 18.67
C ALA A 299 -15.38 43.16 18.09
N VAL A 300 -15.89 42.33 17.16
CA VAL A 300 -15.31 41.86 15.89
C VAL A 300 -13.90 41.28 15.94
N LEU A 301 -13.81 39.94 15.86
CA LEU A 301 -12.75 39.27 15.09
C LEU A 301 -13.14 37.82 14.77
N SER A 302 -13.05 37.52 13.48
CA SER A 302 -12.98 36.20 12.84
C SER A 302 -11.75 35.42 13.30
N VAL A 303 -11.90 34.17 13.78
CA VAL A 303 -10.79 33.21 13.89
C VAL A 303 -11.32 31.76 13.86
N LEU A 304 -10.82 30.99 12.89
CA LEU A 304 -10.74 29.52 12.84
C LEU A 304 -9.84 28.99 13.96
N PRO A 305 -10.01 27.74 14.43
CA PRO A 305 -8.87 26.93 14.83
C PRO A 305 -8.78 25.72 13.89
N ALA A 306 -7.67 25.43 13.21
CA ALA A 306 -6.37 25.02 13.78
C ALA A 306 -6.54 23.86 14.77
N LEU A 307 -6.30 22.64 14.28
CA LEU A 307 -6.01 21.47 15.10
C LEU A 307 -4.96 20.64 14.33
N VAL A 308 -3.71 21.03 14.52
CA VAL A 308 -2.54 20.17 14.33
C VAL A 308 -2.37 19.36 15.62
N VAL A 309 -2.15 18.07 15.42
CA VAL A 309 -1.33 17.12 16.18
C VAL A 309 -0.96 17.54 17.60
N ALA A 310 -1.56 16.85 18.56
CA ALA A 310 -0.89 16.45 19.78
C ALA A 310 -1.08 14.93 19.88
N HIS A 311 0.00 14.17 20.11
CA HIS A 311 0.14 13.01 20.99
C HIS A 311 1.54 12.41 20.74
N GLY A 312 2.57 13.13 21.16
CA GLY A 312 3.83 12.54 21.58
C GLY A 312 3.77 12.29 23.09
N ASP A 313 4.31 11.15 23.52
CA ASP A 313 4.58 10.72 24.89
C ASP A 313 3.38 10.54 25.82
N GLN A 314 2.94 9.30 26.00
CA GLN A 314 3.12 8.54 27.25
C GLN A 314 2.66 7.07 27.09
N ASN A 315 3.51 6.15 27.56
CA ASN A 315 3.20 4.85 28.20
C ASN A 315 3.70 3.56 27.52
N LEU A 316 4.98 3.25 27.74
CA LEU A 316 5.45 1.88 27.97
C LEU A 316 6.36 1.83 29.21
N LYS A 317 5.78 1.85 30.41
CA LYS A 317 6.43 1.31 31.63
C LYS A 317 5.38 0.79 32.61
N ALA A 318 5.15 -0.53 32.61
CA ALA A 318 4.80 -1.27 33.82
C ALA A 318 4.96 -2.78 33.62
N ARG A 319 6.15 -3.30 33.94
CA ARG A 319 6.34 -4.70 34.32
C ARG A 319 7.13 -4.75 35.61
N GLN A 320 6.44 -4.84 36.74
CA GLN A 320 6.88 -5.47 37.99
C GLN A 320 5.70 -5.50 38.96
N ALA A 321 5.21 -6.71 39.29
CA ALA A 321 4.25 -6.94 40.36
C ALA A 321 5.00 -7.20 41.69
N PRO A 322 4.37 -6.95 42.86
CA PRO A 322 5.07 -6.61 44.10
C PRO A 322 5.47 -7.84 44.92
N ALA A 323 6.66 -7.76 45.54
CA ALA A 323 7.06 -8.64 46.63
C ALA A 323 6.66 -8.04 47.99
N VAL A 324 6.18 -8.92 48.84
CA VAL A 324 5.60 -8.69 50.17
C VAL A 324 6.61 -8.08 51.15
N SER A 325 6.08 -7.21 52.01
CA SER A 325 6.72 -6.53 53.14
C SER A 325 7.57 -7.43 54.06
N GLY A 326 8.76 -6.95 54.43
CA GLY A 326 9.55 -7.47 55.55
C GLY A 326 10.58 -6.44 56.02
N GLN A 327 10.49 -6.06 57.30
CA GLN A 327 11.17 -4.94 57.95
C GLN A 327 12.69 -5.10 58.13
N SER A 328 13.34 -3.94 58.23
CA SER A 328 14.69 -3.61 58.72
C SER A 328 15.24 -4.42 59.90
N ILE A 329 16.54 -4.76 59.89
CA ILE A 329 17.55 -4.64 61.00
C ILE A 329 18.99 -4.67 60.38
N PRO A 330 20.00 -3.91 60.89
CA PRO A 330 21.30 -3.71 60.25
C PRO A 330 22.48 -4.48 60.89
N ALA A 331 23.66 -4.29 60.25
CA ALA A 331 25.03 -4.39 60.75
C ALA A 331 25.79 -5.73 60.60
N SER A 332 26.91 -5.69 59.85
CA SER A 332 28.26 -5.89 60.40
C SER A 332 29.34 -5.88 59.31
N GLN A 333 30.22 -4.87 59.36
CA GLN A 333 31.61 -4.90 58.86
C GLN A 333 32.45 -5.87 59.74
N PRO A 334 33.64 -6.37 59.33
CA PRO A 334 34.89 -5.60 59.14
C PRO A 334 35.81 -6.18 58.02
N SER A 335 36.99 -5.70 57.61
CA SER A 335 37.89 -4.56 57.85
C SER A 335 39.10 -4.72 56.90
N ALA A 336 39.91 -3.64 56.80
CA ALA A 336 41.32 -3.53 56.39
C ALA A 336 41.56 -3.07 54.94
N GLY A 337 42.33 -2.01 54.65
CA GLY A 337 43.19 -1.18 55.49
C GLY A 337 43.58 0.14 54.81
N ALA A 338 44.11 1.04 55.65
CA ALA A 338 44.57 2.42 55.39
C ALA A 338 45.59 2.54 54.23
N THR A 339 45.75 3.67 53.54
CA THR A 339 46.38 4.91 54.06
C THR A 339 46.12 6.16 53.21
N SER A 340 46.22 7.30 53.91
CA SER A 340 46.07 8.71 53.55
C SER A 340 46.93 9.28 52.40
N SER A 341 46.40 10.24 51.64
CA SER A 341 46.86 11.66 51.64
C SER A 341 46.11 12.50 50.59
N VAL A 342 45.73 13.72 50.97
CA VAL A 342 45.25 14.80 50.08
C VAL A 342 46.33 15.88 50.08
N PRO A 343 46.66 16.47 48.91
CA PRO A 343 46.40 17.90 48.75
C PRO A 343 45.80 18.29 47.38
N THR A 344 44.77 19.13 47.48
CA THR A 344 44.42 20.33 46.67
C THR A 344 44.95 20.54 45.24
N THR A 345 43.97 20.92 44.40
CA THR A 345 43.98 21.91 43.31
C THR A 345 44.81 21.63 42.06
N GLY A 346 44.11 21.35 40.95
CA GLY A 346 44.65 21.42 39.59
C GLY A 346 43.58 21.03 38.57
N THR A 347 43.10 22.03 37.83
CA THR A 347 42.31 21.90 36.60
C THR A 347 42.95 20.93 35.62
N ALA A 348 42.21 19.91 35.18
CA ALA A 348 42.60 19.07 34.05
C ALA A 348 41.36 18.58 33.27
N THR A 349 41.28 19.07 32.04
CA THR A 349 40.74 18.45 30.82
C THR A 349 40.20 17.02 30.98
N VAL A 350 38.89 16.87 30.73
CA VAL A 350 38.26 15.56 30.53
C VAL A 350 38.61 15.07 29.12
N LEU A 351 39.48 14.07 29.03
CA LEU A 351 39.58 13.21 27.86
C LEU A 351 38.34 12.31 27.81
N PRO A 352 37.75 12.05 26.63
CA PRO A 352 36.65 11.10 26.53
C PRO A 352 37.14 9.70 26.92
N ALA A 353 36.38 9.02 27.77
CA ALA A 353 36.53 7.59 27.99
C ALA A 353 36.30 6.83 26.66
N PRO A 354 36.99 5.70 26.41
CA PRO A 354 36.75 4.92 25.20
C PRO A 354 35.32 4.40 25.23
N ALA A 355 34.57 4.69 24.18
CA ALA A 355 33.27 4.09 23.93
C ALA A 355 33.45 2.57 23.85
N SER A 356 32.96 1.86 24.87
CA SER A 356 32.75 0.43 24.82
C SER A 356 31.54 0.17 23.92
N THR A 357 31.74 0.13 22.61
CA THR A 357 30.78 -0.42 21.66
C THR A 357 30.85 -1.94 21.73
N ASN A 358 30.36 -2.53 22.82
CA ASN A 358 29.97 -3.94 22.81
C ASN A 358 28.57 -4.01 22.19
N GLN A 359 28.48 -3.77 20.89
CA GLN A 359 27.33 -4.20 20.12
C GLN A 359 27.42 -5.72 20.02
N PRO A 360 26.35 -6.47 20.36
CA PRO A 360 26.36 -7.92 20.19
C PRO A 360 26.63 -8.25 18.72
N VAL A 361 27.63 -9.10 18.48
CA VAL A 361 27.98 -9.55 17.14
C VAL A 361 27.00 -10.64 16.76
N VAL A 362 26.01 -10.30 15.93
CA VAL A 362 25.12 -11.29 15.33
C VAL A 362 25.94 -12.20 14.42
N SER A 363 25.84 -13.52 14.62
CA SER A 363 26.54 -14.52 13.82
C SER A 363 25.62 -15.10 12.74
N LEU A 364 25.60 -14.47 11.56
CA LEU A 364 24.87 -15.01 10.39
C LEU A 364 25.73 -16.06 9.66
N LEU A 365 25.10 -17.18 9.30
CA LEU A 365 25.66 -18.26 8.49
C LEU A 365 25.81 -17.85 7.02
N ALA A 366 24.90 -17.01 6.51
CA ALA A 366 24.96 -16.47 5.16
C ALA A 366 24.24 -15.12 5.06
N THR A 367 24.62 -14.36 4.04
CA THR A 367 23.97 -13.10 3.64
C THR A 367 23.87 -13.06 2.12
N ASN A 368 22.92 -12.31 1.58
CA ASN A 368 22.86 -12.06 0.15
C ASN A 368 24.11 -11.23 -0.27
N PRO A 369 24.89 -11.65 -1.29
CA PRO A 369 26.05 -10.88 -1.75
C PRO A 369 25.73 -9.46 -2.22
N THR A 370 24.48 -9.19 -2.60
CA THR A 370 23.99 -7.86 -2.98
C THR A 370 23.17 -7.18 -1.87
N ALA A 371 23.24 -7.69 -0.63
CA ALA A 371 22.53 -7.10 0.49
C ALA A 371 22.97 -5.65 0.72
N VAL A 372 21.99 -4.80 0.97
CA VAL A 372 22.20 -3.42 1.41
C VAL A 372 22.90 -3.45 2.77
N PRO A 373 24.00 -2.69 2.99
CA PRO A 373 24.75 -2.77 4.23
C PRO A 373 23.90 -2.48 5.49
N LEU A 374 24.06 -3.26 6.56
CA LEU A 374 23.35 -3.04 7.84
C LEU A 374 23.51 -1.62 8.41
N SER A 375 24.58 -0.89 8.06
CA SER A 375 24.78 0.49 8.50
C SER A 375 23.80 1.49 7.87
N VAL A 376 23.20 1.14 6.73
CA VAL A 376 22.25 2.01 6.03
C VAL A 376 20.79 1.60 6.26
N ILE A 377 20.53 0.37 6.70
CA ILE A 377 19.18 -0.09 7.08
C ILE A 377 18.78 0.54 8.42
N ASN A 378 18.09 1.69 8.36
CA ASN A 378 17.64 2.46 9.53
C ASN A 378 16.40 3.33 9.20
N SER A 379 15.87 4.02 10.21
CA SER A 379 14.69 4.90 10.09
C SER A 379 14.88 6.06 9.13
N ASN A 380 16.12 6.53 8.95
CA ASN A 380 16.45 7.71 8.17
C ASN A 380 16.96 7.35 6.77
N GLN A 381 16.81 6.10 6.35
CA GLN A 381 17.26 5.70 5.02
C GLN A 381 16.37 6.38 3.96
N PRO A 382 16.98 6.99 2.92
CA PRO A 382 16.20 7.51 1.80
C PRO A 382 15.51 6.36 1.08
N SER A 383 14.27 6.57 0.65
CA SER A 383 13.55 5.54 -0.10
C SER A 383 14.23 5.24 -1.42
N SER A 384 14.47 3.96 -1.71
CA SER A 384 14.97 3.54 -3.02
C SER A 384 13.87 3.53 -4.06
N ALA A 385 14.26 3.57 -5.34
CA ALA A 385 13.34 3.33 -6.43
C ALA A 385 12.69 1.95 -6.30
N THR A 386 11.36 1.92 -6.38
CA THR A 386 10.58 0.67 -6.29
C THR A 386 10.81 -0.18 -7.53
N LEU A 387 10.90 -1.50 -7.36
CA LEU A 387 11.04 -2.39 -8.51
C LEU A 387 9.67 -2.65 -9.14
N PRO A 388 9.49 -2.45 -10.46
CA PRO A 388 8.27 -2.86 -11.11
C PRO A 388 8.12 -4.39 -11.05
N LEU A 389 6.88 -4.87 -11.08
CA LEU A 389 6.61 -6.30 -11.19
C LEU A 389 7.26 -6.85 -12.46
N ALA A 390 8.05 -7.91 -12.34
CA ALA A 390 8.73 -8.54 -13.49
C ALA A 390 7.74 -9.04 -14.55
N SER A 391 6.53 -9.44 -14.12
CA SER A 391 5.39 -9.70 -14.98
C SER A 391 4.08 -9.56 -14.19
N THR A 392 3.00 -9.25 -14.89
CA THR A 392 1.63 -9.32 -14.37
C THR A 392 0.86 -10.40 -15.11
N ALA A 393 0.00 -11.12 -14.40
CA ALA A 393 -0.84 -12.13 -15.03
C ALA A 393 -1.88 -11.48 -15.93
N VAL A 394 -2.13 -12.06 -17.10
CA VAL A 394 -3.15 -11.56 -18.02
C VAL A 394 -4.53 -11.78 -17.38
N PRO A 395 -5.43 -10.78 -17.36
CA PRO A 395 -6.82 -10.97 -16.96
C PRO A 395 -7.48 -12.20 -17.61
N GLY A 396 -8.25 -12.96 -16.83
CA GLY A 396 -8.85 -14.21 -17.29
C GLY A 396 -7.90 -15.41 -17.34
N THR A 397 -6.63 -15.25 -16.94
CA THR A 397 -5.73 -16.39 -16.74
C THR A 397 -6.29 -17.30 -15.65
N THR A 398 -6.39 -18.59 -15.95
CA THR A 398 -6.77 -19.60 -14.95
C THR A 398 -5.51 -20.11 -14.24
N PRO A 399 -5.45 -20.07 -12.89
CA PRO A 399 -4.33 -20.62 -12.14
C PRO A 399 -4.19 -22.13 -12.39
N THR A 400 -3.17 -22.54 -13.13
CA THR A 400 -2.97 -23.97 -13.47
C THR A 400 -2.46 -24.80 -12.29
N PHE A 401 -1.84 -24.14 -11.31
CA PHE A 401 -1.34 -24.76 -10.08
C PHE A 401 -2.44 -24.98 -9.03
N LEU A 402 -3.62 -24.37 -9.19
CA LEU A 402 -4.72 -24.43 -8.22
C LEU A 402 -5.99 -25.01 -8.87
N PRO A 403 -6.17 -26.34 -8.85
CA PRO A 403 -7.34 -26.97 -9.44
C PRO A 403 -8.65 -26.43 -8.85
N GLY A 404 -9.61 -26.11 -9.73
CA GLY A 404 -10.90 -25.55 -9.33
C GLY A 404 -10.91 -24.04 -9.09
N ALA A 405 -9.75 -23.37 -9.15
CA ALA A 405 -9.70 -21.92 -9.07
C ALA A 405 -10.42 -21.28 -10.26
N PRO A 406 -11.26 -20.24 -10.02
CA PRO A 406 -11.80 -19.46 -11.11
C PRO A 406 -10.67 -18.72 -11.86
N PRO A 407 -10.90 -18.35 -13.13
CA PRO A 407 -10.03 -17.43 -13.84
C PRO A 407 -9.88 -16.12 -13.08
N LEU A 408 -8.68 -15.51 -13.14
CA LEU A 408 -8.44 -14.21 -12.55
C LEU A 408 -9.47 -13.19 -13.06
N PRO A 409 -10.15 -12.46 -12.16
CA PRO A 409 -10.97 -11.34 -12.54
C PRO A 409 -10.20 -10.32 -13.37
N ASN A 410 -10.90 -9.62 -14.26
CA ASN A 410 -10.31 -8.52 -15.00
C ASN A 410 -10.35 -7.26 -14.14
N VAL A 411 -9.28 -7.05 -13.37
CA VAL A 411 -9.13 -5.96 -12.42
C VAL A 411 -8.40 -4.82 -13.14
N ILE A 412 -9.17 -3.91 -13.75
CA ILE A 412 -8.62 -2.63 -14.22
C ILE A 412 -8.95 -1.62 -13.12
N ILE A 413 -7.91 -0.99 -12.56
CA ILE A 413 -8.08 0.18 -11.68
C ILE A 413 -8.61 1.30 -12.57
N ASP A 414 -9.78 1.83 -12.23
CA ASP A 414 -10.47 2.88 -12.97
C ASP A 414 -9.77 4.23 -12.75
N LEU A 415 -8.55 4.40 -13.29
CA LEU A 415 -7.87 5.72 -13.36
C LEU A 415 -8.39 6.57 -14.52
N MET A 416 -9.01 5.95 -15.52
CA MET A 416 -9.73 6.67 -16.58
C MET A 416 -10.86 5.79 -17.13
N ILE A 417 -12.08 6.36 -17.10
CA ILE A 417 -13.29 5.82 -17.74
C ILE A 417 -12.94 5.34 -19.16
N LEU A 418 -13.00 4.03 -19.40
CA LEU A 418 -13.40 3.34 -20.65
C LEU A 418 -13.05 1.83 -20.66
N ARG A 419 -13.83 0.99 -19.98
CA ARG A 419 -14.07 -0.39 -20.44
C ARG A 419 -15.30 -0.95 -19.76
N ARG A 420 -16.39 -1.07 -20.51
CA ARG A 420 -17.72 -1.45 -20.00
C ARG A 420 -17.94 -2.96 -19.84
N GLU A 421 -16.87 -3.75 -19.84
CA GLU A 421 -16.96 -5.22 -19.68
C GLU A 421 -15.92 -5.81 -18.71
N ALA A 422 -15.10 -5.00 -18.04
CA ALA A 422 -14.28 -5.46 -16.92
C ALA A 422 -15.11 -5.42 -15.62
N ALA A 423 -14.91 -6.36 -14.72
CA ALA A 423 -15.42 -6.23 -13.35
C ALA A 423 -14.57 -5.14 -12.66
N LEU A 424 -14.99 -3.89 -12.84
CA LEU A 424 -14.27 -2.70 -12.38
C LEU A 424 -14.12 -2.76 -10.85
N LEU A 425 -12.87 -2.77 -10.38
CA LEU A 425 -12.55 -2.50 -8.97
C LEU A 425 -12.62 -0.99 -8.77
N ALA A 426 -13.84 -0.45 -8.71
CA ALA A 426 -14.04 0.97 -8.45
C ALA A 426 -13.86 1.24 -6.95
N PRO A 427 -12.89 2.07 -6.53
CA PRO A 427 -12.65 2.35 -5.11
C PRO A 427 -13.90 2.85 -4.36
N SER A 428 -14.80 3.55 -5.06
CA SER A 428 -16.07 4.04 -4.53
C SER A 428 -17.07 2.96 -4.12
N ASN A 429 -16.88 1.71 -4.53
CA ASN A 429 -17.69 0.56 -4.10
C ASN A 429 -17.21 -0.06 -2.78
N TYR A 430 -16.12 0.47 -2.21
CA TYR A 430 -15.50 -0.03 -1.00
C TYR A 430 -15.44 1.08 0.06
N PRO A 431 -15.21 0.74 1.33
CA PRO A 431 -14.97 1.72 2.38
C PRO A 431 -13.75 2.59 2.07
N ALA A 432 -13.62 3.70 2.79
CA ALA A 432 -12.44 4.54 2.68
C ALA A 432 -11.18 3.74 3.00
N LEU A 433 -10.12 4.00 2.23
CA LEU A 433 -8.82 3.37 2.43
C LEU A 433 -8.25 3.76 3.79
N ASP A 434 -7.63 2.80 4.47
CA ASP A 434 -6.97 2.96 5.77
C ASP A 434 -7.84 3.59 6.87
N LYS A 435 -9.17 3.45 6.75
CA LYS A 435 -10.15 3.89 7.74
C LYS A 435 -11.10 2.76 8.11
N PRO A 436 -11.58 2.71 9.37
CA PRO A 436 -12.56 1.71 9.77
C PRO A 436 -13.78 1.70 8.84
N PRO A 437 -14.23 0.52 8.39
CA PRO A 437 -15.35 0.42 7.47
C PRO A 437 -16.67 0.77 8.16
N PRO A 438 -17.65 1.31 7.42
CA PRO A 438 -18.96 1.61 7.96
C PRO A 438 -19.71 0.31 8.34
N ILE A 439 -20.38 0.32 9.49
CA ILE A 439 -21.14 -0.84 9.99
C ILE A 439 -22.60 -0.89 9.50
N ASP A 440 -23.09 0.18 8.89
CA ASP A 440 -24.47 0.33 8.44
C ASP A 440 -24.67 0.01 6.95
N SER A 441 -23.65 -0.56 6.29
CA SER A 441 -23.75 -0.98 4.89
C SER A 441 -24.69 -2.21 4.74
N PRO A 442 -25.33 -2.38 3.56
CA PRO A 442 -26.10 -3.57 3.26
C PRO A 442 -25.29 -4.87 3.39
N GLU A 443 -24.04 -4.85 2.96
CA GLU A 443 -23.09 -5.97 3.06
C GLU A 443 -22.82 -6.33 4.51
N VAL A 444 -22.51 -5.34 5.37
CA VAL A 444 -22.25 -5.61 6.80
C VAL A 444 -23.51 -6.12 7.48
N THR A 445 -24.66 -5.52 7.19
CA THR A 445 -25.96 -6.01 7.71
C THR A 445 -26.19 -7.46 7.32
N GLN A 446 -25.87 -7.85 6.08
CA GLN A 446 -25.96 -9.23 5.63
C GLN A 446 -25.00 -10.14 6.41
N TRP A 447 -23.72 -9.78 6.50
CA TRP A 447 -22.71 -10.60 7.19
C TRP A 447 -23.02 -10.75 8.68
N VAL A 448 -23.52 -9.71 9.34
CA VAL A 448 -23.99 -9.78 10.73
C VAL A 448 -25.12 -10.80 10.88
N ASN A 449 -26.09 -10.82 9.96
CA ASN A 449 -27.18 -11.79 9.99
C ASN A 449 -26.75 -13.23 9.67
N GLU A 450 -25.66 -13.40 8.92
CA GLU A 450 -25.08 -14.71 8.58
C GLU A 450 -24.15 -15.25 9.69
N THR A 451 -23.67 -14.38 10.58
CA THR A 451 -22.73 -14.74 11.65
C THR A 451 -23.50 -15.15 12.91
N ASP A 452 -23.53 -16.44 13.22
CA ASP A 452 -24.14 -16.97 14.46
C ASP A 452 -23.09 -17.07 15.57
N PHE A 453 -23.14 -16.17 16.56
CA PHE A 453 -22.26 -16.19 17.73
C PHE A 453 -22.93 -15.51 18.94
N VAL A 454 -22.36 -15.70 20.13
CA VAL A 454 -22.83 -15.05 21.36
C VAL A 454 -22.11 -13.70 21.53
N ALA A 455 -22.86 -12.61 21.45
CA ALA A 455 -22.33 -11.25 21.62
C ALA A 455 -21.65 -11.07 22.99
N SER A 456 -20.53 -10.37 22.99
CA SER A 456 -19.69 -10.13 24.16
C SER A 456 -19.15 -8.70 24.14
N SER A 457 -18.85 -8.14 25.31
CA SER A 457 -18.38 -6.74 25.42
C SER A 457 -16.96 -6.55 24.90
N ALA A 458 -16.75 -5.46 24.17
CA ALA A 458 -15.43 -4.99 23.75
C ALA A 458 -14.56 -4.50 24.91
N GLY A 459 -13.26 -4.38 24.66
CA GLY A 459 -12.34 -3.60 25.49
C GLY A 459 -10.94 -4.16 25.42
N GLY A 460 -9.96 -3.38 24.95
CA GLY A 460 -8.59 -3.82 24.74
C GLY A 460 -7.81 -4.12 26.02
N CYS A 461 -6.78 -4.95 25.88
CA CYS A 461 -6.03 -5.42 27.04
C CYS A 461 -5.26 -4.33 27.82
N PRO A 462 -4.44 -3.45 27.20
CA PRO A 462 -3.69 -2.42 27.94
C PRO A 462 -4.62 -1.42 28.64
N ALA A 463 -5.79 -1.16 28.06
CA ALA A 463 -6.77 -0.21 28.57
C ALA A 463 -7.66 -0.78 29.68
N ASN A 464 -7.68 -2.10 29.89
CA ASN A 464 -8.59 -2.74 30.84
C ASN A 464 -7.95 -3.91 31.58
N ALA A 465 -7.18 -3.59 32.62
CA ALA A 465 -6.50 -4.58 33.47
C ALA A 465 -7.45 -5.59 34.13
N ALA A 466 -8.71 -5.22 34.40
CA ALA A 466 -9.70 -6.12 34.98
C ALA A 466 -10.13 -7.21 33.99
N PHE A 467 -10.38 -6.82 32.73
CA PHE A 467 -10.63 -7.77 31.65
C PHE A 467 -9.36 -8.57 31.30
N ALA A 468 -8.18 -7.98 31.47
CA ALA A 468 -6.92 -8.67 31.19
C ALA A 468 -6.61 -9.77 32.21
N ALA A 469 -7.09 -9.59 33.43
CA ALA A 469 -7.02 -10.60 34.47
C ALA A 469 -8.07 -11.71 34.30
N ASP A 470 -9.09 -11.51 33.46
CA ASP A 470 -10.13 -12.51 33.20
C ASP A 470 -9.64 -13.58 32.21
N GLN A 471 -9.21 -14.71 32.76
CA GLN A 471 -8.75 -15.85 31.96
C GLN A 471 -9.83 -16.45 31.06
N SER A 472 -11.12 -16.18 31.31
CA SER A 472 -12.21 -16.66 30.47
C SER A 472 -12.28 -15.97 29.11
N ARG A 473 -11.69 -14.78 28.96
CA ARG A 473 -11.60 -14.06 27.68
C ARG A 473 -10.46 -14.56 26.79
N CYS A 474 -9.42 -15.14 27.38
CA CYS A 474 -8.26 -15.68 26.68
C CYS A 474 -7.59 -14.71 25.69
N TRP A 475 -7.03 -13.62 26.20
CA TRP A 475 -6.23 -12.74 25.36
C TRP A 475 -4.88 -13.30 24.99
N TRP A 476 -4.57 -13.21 23.70
CA TRP A 476 -3.25 -13.54 23.21
C TRP A 476 -2.23 -12.42 23.48
N THR A 477 -2.53 -11.16 23.13
CA THR A 477 -1.59 -10.02 23.24
C THR A 477 -0.97 -9.88 24.62
N CYS A 478 -1.78 -9.94 25.69
CA CYS A 478 -1.26 -9.80 27.06
C CYS A 478 -1.05 -11.12 27.80
N GLY A 479 -1.86 -12.13 27.50
CA GLY A 479 -1.86 -13.39 28.25
C GLY A 479 -1.11 -14.53 27.57
N GLY A 480 -0.83 -14.42 26.26
CA GLY A 480 -0.36 -15.52 25.44
C GLY A 480 -1.37 -16.66 25.35
N CYS A 481 -2.64 -16.40 25.66
CA CYS A 481 -3.66 -17.42 25.70
C CYS A 481 -4.07 -17.78 24.27
N THR A 482 -4.04 -19.09 23.98
CA THR A 482 -4.42 -19.67 22.69
C THR A 482 -5.61 -20.61 22.84
N ARG A 483 -6.23 -20.95 21.71
CA ARG A 483 -7.23 -22.02 21.59
C ARG A 483 -6.74 -23.06 20.58
N MET A 484 -7.30 -24.27 20.65
CA MET A 484 -6.99 -25.34 19.69
C MET A 484 -7.38 -25.01 18.24
N THR A 485 -8.22 -23.97 18.07
CA THR A 485 -8.61 -23.43 16.77
C THR A 485 -7.58 -22.43 16.21
N ASP A 486 -6.65 -21.96 17.04
CA ASP A 486 -5.59 -21.05 16.59
C ASP A 486 -4.48 -21.86 15.94
N ILE A 487 -3.97 -21.39 14.82
CA ILE A 487 -2.74 -21.90 14.22
C ILE A 487 -1.58 -21.09 14.83
N THR A 488 -0.70 -21.73 15.60
CA THR A 488 0.42 -21.04 16.27
C THR A 488 1.79 -21.64 15.94
N GLU A 489 1.80 -22.79 15.28
CA GLU A 489 3.01 -23.56 14.97
C GLU A 489 2.71 -24.56 13.84
N CYS A 490 3.77 -25.10 13.25
CA CYS A 490 3.64 -26.17 12.26
C CYS A 490 3.81 -27.55 12.92
N PRO A 491 3.15 -28.61 12.43
CA PRO A 491 3.15 -29.93 13.07
C PRO A 491 4.46 -30.72 12.93
N THR A 492 5.52 -30.16 12.34
CA THR A 492 6.77 -30.90 12.07
C THR A 492 7.97 -30.03 12.39
N ALA A 493 8.83 -30.52 13.27
CA ALA A 493 10.10 -29.88 13.62
C ALA A 493 10.86 -29.45 12.37
N MET A 494 11.54 -28.30 12.46
CA MET A 494 12.29 -27.70 11.36
C MET A 494 11.45 -27.25 10.15
N ASN A 495 10.12 -27.30 10.21
CA ASN A 495 9.29 -26.59 9.24
C ASN A 495 9.07 -25.15 9.71
N TRP A 496 9.22 -24.21 8.78
CA TRP A 496 8.98 -22.79 8.99
C TRP A 496 7.82 -22.33 8.10
N GLY A 497 6.72 -21.90 8.73
CA GLY A 497 5.66 -21.15 8.10
C GLY A 497 6.11 -19.71 7.90
N LEU A 498 6.59 -19.39 6.69
CA LEU A 498 7.04 -18.07 6.32
C LEU A 498 5.83 -17.15 6.11
N THR A 499 5.84 -15.98 6.74
CA THR A 499 4.72 -15.03 6.68
C THR A 499 5.17 -13.59 6.61
N TYR A 500 4.41 -12.76 5.90
CA TYR A 500 4.56 -11.30 5.87
C TYR A 500 3.20 -10.64 6.06
N ASP A 501 3.16 -9.68 6.98
CA ASP A 501 1.97 -8.88 7.29
C ASP A 501 2.03 -7.51 6.62
N ASP A 502 0.88 -6.83 6.61
CA ASP A 502 0.67 -5.44 6.19
C ASP A 502 0.73 -5.14 4.70
N GLY A 503 1.24 -6.05 3.87
CA GLY A 503 1.18 -5.90 2.41
C GLY A 503 -0.25 -5.89 1.83
N PRO A 504 -0.37 -5.72 0.49
CA PRO A 504 0.73 -5.44 -0.41
C PRO A 504 1.17 -3.96 -0.32
N SER A 505 2.43 -3.71 -0.64
CA SER A 505 3.07 -2.39 -0.62
C SER A 505 3.92 -2.18 -1.87
N PHE A 506 4.52 -0.99 -1.99
CA PHE A 506 5.52 -0.70 -3.00
C PHE A 506 6.77 -1.61 -2.95
N TYR A 507 7.08 -2.17 -1.78
CA TYR A 507 8.28 -2.97 -1.55
C TYR A 507 8.04 -4.48 -1.67
N THR A 508 6.78 -4.92 -1.67
CA THR A 508 6.40 -6.32 -1.84
C THR A 508 6.99 -6.92 -3.13
N SER A 509 7.14 -6.15 -4.21
CA SER A 509 7.74 -6.63 -5.46
C SER A 509 9.21 -7.04 -5.29
N ASN A 510 9.99 -6.30 -4.48
CA ASN A 510 11.38 -6.63 -4.17
C ASN A 510 11.47 -7.97 -3.44
N LEU A 511 10.60 -8.18 -2.44
CA LEU A 511 10.50 -9.43 -1.71
C LEU A 511 10.10 -10.59 -2.64
N LEU A 512 9.08 -10.42 -3.48
CA LEU A 512 8.63 -11.43 -4.43
C LEU A 512 9.74 -11.86 -5.40
N ASN A 513 10.52 -10.91 -5.90
CA ASN A 513 11.67 -11.22 -6.77
C ASN A 513 12.69 -12.12 -6.08
N PHE A 514 13.00 -11.86 -4.80
CA PHE A 514 13.89 -12.71 -4.03
C PHE A 514 13.28 -14.10 -3.77
N LEU A 515 12.01 -14.17 -3.36
CA LEU A 515 11.32 -15.43 -3.12
C LEU A 515 11.28 -16.30 -4.39
N ASP A 516 11.05 -15.71 -5.56
CA ASP A 516 11.07 -16.45 -6.83
C ASP A 516 12.47 -16.94 -7.21
N GLN A 517 13.52 -16.13 -6.99
CA GLN A 517 14.92 -16.53 -7.20
C GLN A 517 15.29 -17.74 -6.35
N GLU A 518 14.89 -17.74 -5.08
CA GLU A 518 15.15 -18.82 -4.12
C GLU A 518 14.11 -19.95 -4.17
N LYS A 519 13.11 -19.84 -5.05
CA LYS A 519 11.98 -20.80 -5.17
C LYS A 519 11.21 -21.00 -3.86
N LEU A 520 11.17 -19.96 -3.04
CA LEU A 520 10.44 -19.90 -1.80
C LEU A 520 9.01 -19.42 -2.04
N LYS A 521 8.12 -19.85 -1.14
CA LYS A 521 6.71 -19.45 -1.11
C LYS A 521 6.37 -19.06 0.32
N SER A 522 5.52 -18.05 0.46
CA SER A 522 5.17 -17.41 1.74
C SER A 522 3.66 -17.27 1.88
N THR A 523 3.22 -16.89 3.08
CA THR A 523 1.86 -16.43 3.38
C THR A 523 1.87 -14.92 3.52
N PHE A 524 1.04 -14.23 2.76
CA PHE A 524 0.85 -12.79 2.91
C PHE A 524 -0.48 -12.54 3.62
N PHE A 525 -0.43 -11.92 4.80
CA PHE A 525 -1.60 -11.42 5.51
C PHE A 525 -1.85 -10.00 5.05
N VAL A 526 -2.79 -9.83 4.13
CA VAL A 526 -2.98 -8.56 3.42
C VAL A 526 -4.04 -7.67 4.06
N VAL A 527 -3.75 -6.38 4.12
CA VAL A 527 -4.70 -5.34 4.56
C VAL A 527 -5.65 -5.01 3.42
N GLY A 528 -6.95 -5.05 3.69
CA GLY A 528 -8.00 -4.96 2.68
C GLY A 528 -7.98 -3.66 1.87
N SER A 529 -7.80 -2.51 2.53
CA SER A 529 -7.67 -1.21 1.85
C SER A 529 -6.54 -1.21 0.82
N ARG A 530 -5.38 -1.77 1.17
CA ARG A 530 -4.18 -1.81 0.32
C ARG A 530 -4.34 -2.70 -0.91
N VAL A 531 -5.26 -3.68 -0.88
CA VAL A 531 -5.60 -4.47 -2.07
C VAL A 531 -6.18 -3.59 -3.19
N ILE A 532 -6.87 -2.49 -2.86
CA ILE A 532 -7.37 -1.54 -3.86
C ILE A 532 -6.22 -0.77 -4.51
N SER A 533 -5.22 -0.38 -3.73
CA SER A 533 -4.04 0.35 -4.20
C SER A 533 -3.09 -0.55 -5.00
N PHE A 534 -3.01 -1.84 -4.64
CA PHE A 534 -2.04 -2.78 -5.20
C PHE A 534 -2.63 -4.11 -5.72
N PRO A 535 -3.72 -4.09 -6.53
CA PRO A 535 -4.36 -5.32 -6.99
C PRO A 535 -3.45 -6.18 -7.87
N SER A 536 -2.60 -5.54 -8.69
CA SER A 536 -1.62 -6.23 -9.52
C SER A 536 -0.58 -6.98 -8.67
N ILE A 537 -0.14 -6.40 -7.54
CA ILE A 537 0.80 -7.08 -6.64
C ILE A 537 0.11 -8.27 -5.98
N LEU A 538 -1.14 -8.11 -5.53
CA LEU A 538 -1.91 -9.22 -4.96
C LEU A 538 -2.08 -10.37 -5.97
N GLN A 539 -2.40 -10.04 -7.24
CA GLN A 539 -2.46 -11.04 -8.31
C GLN A 539 -1.12 -11.72 -8.54
N THR A 540 -0.01 -11.00 -8.50
CA THR A 540 1.33 -11.58 -8.62
C THR A 540 1.67 -12.49 -7.44
N GLN A 541 1.37 -12.09 -6.19
CA GLN A 541 1.53 -12.96 -5.03
C GLN A 541 0.74 -14.27 -5.22
N TYR A 542 -0.52 -14.18 -5.59
CA TYR A 542 -1.36 -15.36 -5.80
C TYR A 542 -0.86 -16.24 -6.95
N MET A 543 -0.56 -15.67 -8.12
CA MET A 543 -0.08 -16.41 -9.29
C MET A 543 1.34 -16.96 -9.12
N GLY A 544 2.12 -16.34 -8.24
CA GLY A 544 3.39 -16.84 -7.75
C GLY A 544 3.26 -18.04 -6.80
N GLN A 545 2.06 -18.56 -6.54
CA GLN A 545 1.78 -19.69 -5.63
C GLN A 545 2.05 -19.36 -4.15
N HIS A 546 2.00 -18.09 -3.79
CA HIS A 546 1.99 -17.67 -2.39
C HIS A 546 0.58 -17.85 -1.81
N GLN A 547 0.49 -18.07 -0.51
CA GLN A 547 -0.79 -18.10 0.19
C GLN A 547 -1.22 -16.67 0.51
N ILE A 548 -2.48 -16.34 0.26
CA ILE A 548 -3.09 -15.06 0.63
C ILE A 548 -4.03 -15.28 1.81
N ALA A 549 -3.93 -14.43 2.83
CA ALA A 549 -4.74 -14.45 4.04
C ALA A 549 -5.19 -13.03 4.44
N VAL A 550 -6.21 -12.94 5.29
CA VAL A 550 -6.83 -11.65 5.68
C VAL A 550 -6.08 -10.99 6.85
N HIS A 551 -5.84 -9.69 6.77
CA HIS A 551 -5.30 -8.87 7.86
C HIS A 551 -6.16 -7.65 8.19
N THR A 552 -7.49 -7.83 8.17
CA THR A 552 -8.50 -6.76 8.36
C THR A 552 -8.49 -5.71 7.26
N TRP A 553 -9.42 -4.75 7.32
CA TRP A 553 -9.60 -3.71 6.29
C TRP A 553 -8.67 -2.54 6.55
N SER A 554 -8.63 -2.05 7.79
CA SER A 554 -7.91 -0.83 8.19
C SER A 554 -6.88 -1.04 9.30
N HIS A 555 -6.55 -2.29 9.62
CA HIS A 555 -5.54 -2.67 10.61
C HIS A 555 -5.81 -2.20 12.08
N PRO A 556 -7.04 -2.25 12.62
CA PRO A 556 -7.30 -1.89 14.02
C PRO A 556 -7.06 -3.07 15.01
N PRO A 557 -6.78 -2.78 16.30
CA PRO A 557 -6.77 -3.81 17.35
C PRO A 557 -8.18 -4.34 17.63
N LEU A 558 -8.47 -5.57 17.20
CA LEU A 558 -9.83 -6.11 17.11
C LEU A 558 -10.55 -6.24 18.46
N THR A 559 -9.84 -6.43 19.57
CA THR A 559 -10.50 -6.59 20.88
C THR A 559 -11.07 -5.28 21.41
N THR A 560 -10.66 -4.15 20.83
CA THR A 560 -11.19 -2.82 21.15
C THR A 560 -12.52 -2.52 20.45
N LEU A 561 -12.84 -3.25 19.39
CA LEU A 561 -13.98 -3.00 18.52
C LEU A 561 -15.26 -3.69 19.00
N SER A 562 -16.42 -3.18 18.60
CA SER A 562 -17.70 -3.90 18.66
C SER A 562 -17.71 -5.11 17.72
N ASP A 563 -18.72 -5.96 17.87
CA ASP A 563 -18.79 -7.19 17.07
C ASP A 563 -19.08 -6.89 15.60
N GLU A 564 -19.93 -5.90 15.34
CA GLU A 564 -20.25 -5.41 13.99
C GLU A 564 -19.05 -4.77 13.30
N GLU A 565 -18.22 -4.03 14.04
CA GLU A 565 -16.97 -3.47 13.52
C GLU A 565 -15.96 -4.57 13.15
N ILE A 566 -15.81 -5.62 13.95
CA ILE A 566 -14.96 -6.78 13.61
C ILE A 566 -15.49 -7.46 12.33
N ILE A 567 -16.81 -7.66 12.23
CA ILE A 567 -17.44 -8.27 11.06
C ILE A 567 -17.21 -7.42 9.81
N ALA A 568 -17.32 -6.08 9.93
CA ALA A 568 -17.07 -5.17 8.83
C ALA A 568 -15.59 -5.23 8.37
N GLU A 569 -14.64 -5.19 9.31
CA GLU A 569 -13.20 -5.30 9.04
C GLU A 569 -12.84 -6.60 8.29
N LEU A 570 -13.39 -7.74 8.72
CA LEU A 570 -13.10 -9.03 8.09
C LEU A 570 -13.86 -9.23 6.77
N GLY A 571 -15.12 -8.78 6.72
CA GLY A 571 -16.00 -8.96 5.56
C GLY A 571 -15.52 -8.18 4.35
N TRP A 572 -15.17 -6.90 4.53
CA TRP A 572 -14.67 -6.07 3.43
C TRP A 572 -13.34 -6.55 2.87
N SER A 573 -12.43 -7.03 3.72
CA SER A 573 -11.17 -7.63 3.27
C SER A 573 -11.38 -8.93 2.49
N LYS A 574 -12.26 -9.82 2.96
CA LYS A 574 -12.62 -11.02 2.19
C LYS A 574 -13.22 -10.65 0.83
N LYS A 575 -14.09 -9.65 0.81
CA LYS A 575 -14.77 -9.20 -0.40
C LYS A 575 -13.76 -8.66 -1.42
N VAL A 576 -12.91 -7.71 -1.05
CA VAL A 576 -11.95 -7.12 -2.01
C VAL A 576 -10.95 -8.16 -2.51
N ILE A 577 -10.47 -9.07 -1.66
CA ILE A 577 -9.56 -10.14 -2.10
C ILE A 577 -10.27 -11.06 -3.11
N LYS A 578 -11.53 -11.43 -2.85
CA LYS A 578 -12.32 -12.23 -3.78
C LYS A 578 -12.57 -11.50 -5.09
N ASP A 579 -12.86 -10.20 -5.05
CA ASP A 579 -13.11 -9.40 -6.25
C ASP A 579 -11.84 -9.27 -7.11
N VAL A 580 -10.64 -9.29 -6.51
CA VAL A 580 -9.36 -9.20 -7.22
C VAL A 580 -8.82 -10.55 -7.70
N LEU A 581 -9.02 -11.63 -6.92
CA LEU A 581 -8.43 -12.94 -7.19
C LEU A 581 -9.42 -14.01 -7.66
N GLY A 582 -10.72 -13.78 -7.47
CA GLY A 582 -11.79 -14.75 -7.69
C GLY A 582 -11.95 -15.78 -6.56
N VAL A 583 -11.05 -15.79 -5.58
CA VAL A 583 -11.04 -16.75 -4.47
C VAL A 583 -11.13 -16.05 -3.11
N THR A 584 -11.75 -16.72 -2.14
CA THR A 584 -11.95 -16.22 -0.79
C THR A 584 -10.98 -16.91 0.17
N PRO A 585 -10.07 -16.18 0.86
CA PRO A 585 -9.21 -16.76 1.88
C PRO A 585 -10.00 -17.31 3.08
N ASN A 586 -9.45 -18.31 3.75
CA ASN A 586 -10.03 -18.91 4.96
C ASN A 586 -9.13 -18.82 6.20
N MET A 587 -8.06 -18.04 6.13
CA MET A 587 -7.18 -17.73 7.25
C MET A 587 -7.10 -16.22 7.44
N MET A 588 -6.87 -15.80 8.68
CA MET A 588 -6.63 -14.41 9.03
C MET A 588 -5.59 -14.31 10.13
N ARG A 589 -4.91 -13.16 10.22
CA ARG A 589 -4.11 -12.79 11.39
C ARG A 589 -4.70 -11.51 11.98
N PRO A 590 -4.93 -11.44 13.30
CA PRO A 590 -5.40 -10.22 13.94
C PRO A 590 -4.24 -9.19 14.03
N PRO A 591 -4.45 -7.93 13.63
CA PRO A 591 -3.51 -6.83 13.87
C PRO A 591 -3.01 -6.81 15.31
N PHE A 592 -1.72 -6.53 15.53
CA PHE A 592 -1.06 -6.52 16.85
C PHE A 592 -1.15 -7.85 17.64
N GLY A 593 -1.55 -8.94 16.98
CA GLY A 593 -1.93 -10.18 17.65
C GLY A 593 -3.17 -10.04 18.55
N ASP A 594 -3.97 -8.98 18.38
CA ASP A 594 -5.04 -8.59 19.30
C ASP A 594 -6.31 -9.43 19.11
N ILE A 595 -6.39 -10.50 19.90
CA ILE A 595 -7.48 -11.50 19.82
C ILE A 595 -7.88 -12.05 21.20
N ASP A 596 -9.19 -12.11 21.44
CA ASP A 596 -9.86 -12.85 22.52
C ASP A 596 -10.78 -13.94 21.95
N ASP A 597 -11.46 -14.68 22.83
CA ASP A 597 -12.46 -15.68 22.45
C ASP A 597 -13.62 -15.11 21.62
N ARG A 598 -13.94 -13.82 21.76
CA ARG A 598 -14.97 -13.15 20.96
C ARG A 598 -14.52 -12.93 19.53
N VAL A 599 -13.33 -12.35 19.33
CA VAL A 599 -12.72 -12.19 18.01
C VAL A 599 -12.51 -13.56 17.35
N ARG A 600 -12.07 -14.60 18.09
CA ARG A 600 -12.00 -15.98 17.57
C ARG A 600 -13.35 -16.50 17.08
N ALA A 601 -14.39 -16.33 17.90
CA ALA A 601 -15.73 -16.81 17.55
C ALA A 601 -16.23 -16.13 16.26
N ILE A 602 -16.07 -14.81 16.15
CA ILE A 602 -16.46 -14.04 14.96
C ILE A 602 -15.64 -14.50 13.74
N SER A 603 -14.31 -14.57 13.84
CA SER A 603 -13.45 -15.06 12.75
C SER A 603 -13.90 -16.44 12.26
N MET A 604 -14.13 -17.38 13.17
CA MET A 604 -14.56 -18.74 12.83
C MET A 604 -15.95 -18.78 12.19
N ALA A 605 -16.90 -18.00 12.70
CA ALA A 605 -18.24 -17.87 12.12
C ALA A 605 -18.19 -17.25 10.71
N MET A 606 -17.23 -16.36 10.46
CA MET A 606 -16.93 -15.81 9.13
C MET A 606 -16.06 -16.73 8.26
N GLY A 607 -15.74 -17.94 8.71
CA GLY A 607 -14.95 -18.91 7.93
C GLY A 607 -13.45 -18.62 7.89
N LEU A 608 -12.93 -17.81 8.81
CA LEU A 608 -11.53 -17.44 8.93
C LEU A 608 -10.90 -18.10 10.17
N THR A 609 -9.84 -18.87 9.95
CA THR A 609 -9.04 -19.46 11.04
C THR A 609 -7.96 -18.47 11.47
N PRO A 610 -7.89 -18.07 12.75
CA PRO A 610 -6.81 -17.22 13.25
C PRO A 610 -5.43 -17.91 13.18
N VAL A 611 -4.45 -17.19 12.64
CA VAL A 611 -3.05 -17.58 12.59
C VAL A 611 -2.22 -16.60 13.43
N MET A 612 -1.58 -17.11 14.47
CA MET A 612 -0.63 -16.38 15.30
C MET A 612 0.80 -16.81 14.94
N TRP A 613 1.77 -16.00 15.31
CA TRP A 613 3.17 -16.42 15.29
C TRP A 613 3.50 -17.25 16.54
N THR A 614 4.59 -18.01 16.44
CA THR A 614 4.98 -18.94 17.50
C THR A 614 5.41 -18.18 18.76
N ARG A 615 4.91 -18.63 19.91
CA ARG A 615 5.26 -18.07 21.21
C ARG A 615 5.49 -19.21 22.20
N ILE A 616 6.73 -19.35 22.65
CA ILE A 616 7.13 -20.38 23.64
C ILE A 616 6.87 -19.87 25.05
N SER A 617 7.08 -18.58 25.29
CA SER A 617 6.83 -17.94 26.57
C SER A 617 6.58 -16.43 26.41
N PRO A 618 6.21 -15.69 27.46
CA PRO A 618 6.14 -14.23 27.40
C PRO A 618 7.45 -13.51 27.08
N LEU A 619 8.59 -14.20 27.10
CA LEU A 619 9.92 -13.66 26.78
C LEU A 619 10.54 -14.29 25.52
N ALA A 620 9.87 -15.28 24.93
CA ALA A 620 10.34 -16.01 23.76
C ALA A 620 9.19 -16.07 22.76
N THR A 621 9.15 -15.03 21.93
CA THR A 621 8.20 -14.82 20.83
C THR A 621 8.97 -14.91 19.51
N PHE A 622 8.32 -15.43 18.48
CA PHE A 622 8.90 -15.55 17.14
C PHE A 622 8.47 -14.33 16.31
N ASP A 623 8.83 -13.18 16.85
CA ASP A 623 8.58 -11.85 16.31
C ASP A 623 9.92 -11.23 16.01
N THR A 624 10.08 -10.70 14.79
CA THR A 624 11.35 -10.07 14.40
C THR A 624 11.46 -8.63 14.90
N ASP A 625 10.33 -8.00 15.26
CA ASP A 625 10.21 -6.55 15.53
C ASP A 625 10.71 -5.68 14.36
N ASP A 626 10.65 -6.21 13.13
CA ASP A 626 11.17 -5.56 11.92
C ASP A 626 10.42 -4.26 11.57
N PHE A 627 9.10 -4.24 11.74
CA PHE A 627 8.26 -3.07 11.47
C PHE A 627 8.71 -1.79 12.20
N ASP A 628 9.30 -1.93 13.39
CA ASP A 628 9.73 -0.81 14.22
C ASP A 628 11.06 -0.18 13.77
N ILE A 629 11.73 -0.73 12.74
CA ILE A 629 12.90 -0.07 12.13
C ILE A 629 12.48 1.26 11.51
N HIS A 630 11.35 1.29 10.80
CA HIS A 630 10.88 2.51 10.13
C HIS A 630 10.63 3.64 11.12
N GLY A 631 10.02 3.34 12.27
CA GLY A 631 9.78 4.30 13.36
C GLY A 631 11.01 4.63 14.23
N GLY A 632 12.17 4.03 13.96
CA GLY A 632 13.40 4.22 14.74
C GLY A 632 13.35 3.64 16.15
N LEU A 633 12.36 2.80 16.46
CA LEU A 633 12.17 2.17 17.77
C LEU A 633 12.99 0.89 17.91
N THR A 634 13.25 0.21 16.79
CA THR A 634 14.08 -1.00 16.72
C THR A 634 15.20 -0.78 15.69
N THR A 635 16.43 -1.20 16.01
CA THR A 635 17.53 -1.18 15.03
C THR A 635 17.60 -2.48 14.26
N VAL A 636 18.15 -2.46 13.04
CA VAL A 636 18.37 -3.70 12.26
C VAL A 636 19.20 -4.74 13.03
N GLN A 637 20.12 -4.32 13.91
CA GLN A 637 20.87 -5.25 14.77
C GLN A 637 19.99 -5.92 15.82
N GLN A 638 19.01 -5.20 16.37
CA GLN A 638 18.03 -5.80 17.30
C GLN A 638 17.14 -6.81 16.57
N VAL A 639 16.68 -6.50 15.35
CA VAL A 639 15.94 -7.45 14.51
C VAL A 639 16.74 -8.72 14.26
N LEU A 640 18.01 -8.59 13.87
CA LEU A 640 18.88 -9.74 13.65
C LEU A 640 19.21 -10.51 14.93
N GLN A 641 19.25 -9.84 16.08
CA GLN A 641 19.38 -10.52 17.38
C GLN A 641 18.11 -11.30 17.75
N ASN A 642 16.93 -10.73 17.47
CA ASN A 642 15.65 -11.41 17.60
C ASN A 642 15.62 -12.66 16.70
N TRP A 643 16.04 -12.53 15.45
CA TRP A 643 16.19 -13.64 14.51
C TRP A 643 17.11 -14.75 15.02
N GLU A 644 18.30 -14.42 15.56
CA GLU A 644 19.21 -15.41 16.14
C GLU A 644 18.56 -16.15 17.33
N ASN A 645 17.81 -15.44 18.17
CA ASN A 645 17.05 -16.05 19.28
C ASN A 645 15.94 -16.98 18.76
N ILE A 646 15.26 -16.58 17.67
CA ILE A 646 14.25 -17.40 16.99
C ILE A 646 14.87 -18.70 16.50
N LEU A 647 15.98 -18.64 15.77
CA LEU A 647 16.68 -19.82 15.27
C LEU A 647 17.16 -20.74 16.39
N GLY A 648 17.75 -20.18 17.45
CA GLY A 648 18.20 -20.93 18.61
C GLY A 648 17.06 -21.69 19.30
N ASN A 649 15.88 -21.08 19.41
CA ASN A 649 14.71 -21.74 19.97
C ASN A 649 14.12 -22.78 19.01
N ALA A 650 13.92 -22.41 17.74
CA ALA A 650 13.33 -23.24 16.69
C ALA A 650 14.03 -24.58 16.54
N THR A 651 15.36 -24.60 16.63
CA THR A 651 16.18 -25.82 16.50
C THR A 651 16.01 -26.82 17.65
N THR A 652 15.46 -26.38 18.78
CA THR A 652 15.20 -27.24 19.95
C THR A 652 13.74 -27.68 20.07
N MET A 653 12.86 -27.13 19.23
CA MET A 653 11.44 -27.43 19.25
C MET A 653 11.14 -28.79 18.63
N SER A 654 10.10 -29.45 19.17
CA SER A 654 9.59 -30.73 18.63
C SER A 654 8.58 -30.53 17.48
N ASN A 655 8.07 -29.31 17.34
CA ASN A 655 7.18 -28.85 16.29
C ASN A 655 7.91 -27.78 15.45
N GLY A 656 7.34 -27.46 14.28
CA GLY A 656 7.80 -26.35 13.46
C GLY A 656 7.23 -25.03 13.98
N PHE A 657 7.50 -23.93 13.29
CA PHE A 657 7.25 -22.60 13.82
C PHE A 657 6.74 -21.63 12.73
N ILE A 658 6.18 -20.51 13.17
CA ILE A 658 5.69 -19.41 12.35
C ILE A 658 6.33 -18.13 12.88
N VAL A 659 6.89 -17.31 11.98
CA VAL A 659 7.59 -16.07 12.33
C VAL A 659 6.77 -14.88 11.85
N LEU A 660 6.66 -13.84 12.65
CA LEU A 660 6.10 -12.55 12.27
C LEU A 660 7.19 -11.66 11.63
N GLU A 661 6.92 -11.22 10.40
CA GLU A 661 7.68 -10.27 9.59
C GLU A 661 6.67 -9.41 8.81
N HIS A 662 7.11 -8.29 8.25
CA HIS A 662 6.25 -7.33 7.54
C HIS A 662 6.84 -6.96 6.17
N ASP A 663 6.01 -6.84 5.14
CA ASP A 663 6.45 -6.40 3.80
C ASP A 663 5.98 -4.99 3.44
N LEU A 664 5.55 -4.21 4.45
CA LEU A 664 5.09 -2.84 4.28
C LEU A 664 6.22 -1.83 4.04
N PHE A 665 7.37 -2.01 4.69
CA PHE A 665 8.46 -1.03 4.70
C PHE A 665 9.69 -1.53 3.94
N GLU A 666 10.49 -0.61 3.42
CA GLU A 666 11.71 -0.95 2.70
C GLU A 666 12.71 -1.69 3.59
N GLN A 667 12.92 -1.16 4.80
CA GLN A 667 13.86 -1.68 5.79
C GLN A 667 13.58 -3.15 6.11
N THR A 668 12.29 -3.51 6.21
CA THR A 668 11.86 -4.87 6.55
C THR A 668 12.11 -5.84 5.40
N VAL A 669 11.82 -5.42 4.17
CA VAL A 669 12.12 -6.22 2.97
C VAL A 669 13.63 -6.38 2.75
N GLU A 670 14.42 -5.35 3.01
CA GLU A 670 15.88 -5.40 2.91
C GLU A 670 16.50 -6.33 3.96
N VAL A 671 16.05 -6.27 5.22
CA VAL A 671 16.56 -7.20 6.24
C VAL A 671 16.12 -8.63 5.96
N ALA A 672 14.88 -8.83 5.48
CA ALA A 672 14.36 -10.14 5.11
C ALA A 672 15.18 -10.80 4.00
N THR A 673 15.36 -10.09 2.88
CA THR A 673 16.01 -10.61 1.66
C THR A 673 17.53 -10.58 1.73
N GLY A 674 18.11 -9.65 2.48
CA GLY A 674 19.54 -9.49 2.64
C GLY A 674 20.15 -10.46 3.66
N TYR A 675 19.40 -10.80 4.71
CA TYR A 675 19.98 -11.40 5.92
C TYR A 675 19.15 -12.58 6.46
N ILE A 676 17.87 -12.37 6.80
CA ILE A 676 17.05 -13.41 7.46
C ILE A 676 16.87 -14.65 6.59
N LEU A 677 16.37 -14.49 5.35
CA LEU A 677 16.12 -15.61 4.45
C LEU A 677 17.42 -16.32 4.02
N PRO A 678 18.50 -15.62 3.60
CA PRO A 678 19.78 -16.26 3.33
C PRO A 678 20.33 -17.06 4.51
N ASP A 679 20.26 -16.52 5.73
CA ASP A 679 20.72 -17.19 6.93
C ASP A 679 19.90 -18.46 7.23
N ALA A 680 18.58 -18.39 7.10
CA ALA A 680 17.70 -19.54 7.24
C ALA A 680 17.99 -20.65 6.20
N LEU A 681 18.23 -20.27 4.95
CA LEU A 681 18.56 -21.20 3.87
C LEU A 681 19.91 -21.89 4.08
N ALA A 682 20.87 -21.20 4.72
CA ALA A 682 22.18 -21.74 5.06
C ALA A 682 22.18 -22.61 6.32
N HIS A 683 21.10 -22.61 7.09
CA HIS A 683 21.01 -23.34 8.34
C HIS A 683 21.16 -24.87 8.16
N ASN A 684 21.83 -25.52 9.11
CA ASN A 684 22.02 -26.98 9.12
C ASN A 684 21.72 -27.55 10.52
N PRO A 685 20.73 -28.46 10.68
CA PRO A 685 19.91 -29.08 9.64
C PRO A 685 18.99 -28.08 8.90
N PRO A 686 18.71 -28.27 7.59
CA PRO A 686 17.97 -27.30 6.80
C PRO A 686 16.52 -27.17 7.27
N PHE A 687 16.00 -25.94 7.24
CA PHE A 687 14.57 -25.69 7.43
C PHE A 687 13.79 -26.04 6.16
N THR A 688 12.57 -26.55 6.34
CA THR A 688 11.57 -26.61 5.26
C THR A 688 10.73 -25.34 5.34
N ILE A 689 11.04 -24.38 4.48
CA ILE A 689 10.39 -23.06 4.43
C ILE A 689 9.21 -23.12 3.46
N ALA A 690 8.01 -22.77 3.91
CA ALA A 690 6.79 -22.84 3.10
C ALA A 690 5.71 -21.89 3.61
N PRO A 691 4.63 -21.64 2.82
CA PRO A 691 3.43 -20.97 3.32
C PRO A 691 2.80 -21.77 4.47
N VAL A 692 2.03 -21.12 5.33
CA VAL A 692 1.41 -21.70 6.53
C VAL A 692 0.57 -22.92 6.17
N VAL A 693 -0.25 -22.86 5.12
CA VAL A 693 -1.08 -24.00 4.67
C VAL A 693 -0.23 -25.23 4.35
N THR A 694 0.87 -25.05 3.62
CA THR A 694 1.80 -26.13 3.26
C THR A 694 2.58 -26.61 4.48
N CYS A 695 2.95 -25.69 5.38
CA CYS A 695 3.61 -25.99 6.64
C CYS A 695 2.75 -26.90 7.53
N LEU A 696 1.42 -26.69 7.50
CA LEU A 696 0.39 -27.54 8.12
C LEU A 696 0.13 -28.86 7.40
N LYS A 697 0.90 -29.18 6.34
CA LYS A 697 0.76 -30.37 5.48
C LYS A 697 -0.57 -30.41 4.73
N LYS A 698 -1.11 -29.25 4.38
CA LYS A 698 -2.30 -29.10 3.55
C LYS A 698 -1.91 -28.62 2.15
N ASP A 699 -2.73 -28.96 1.17
CA ASP A 699 -2.56 -28.43 -0.19
C ASP A 699 -2.91 -26.93 -0.22
N LEU A 700 -2.28 -26.15 -1.11
CA LEU A 700 -2.60 -24.73 -1.28
C LEU A 700 -4.08 -24.51 -1.63
N ALA A 701 -4.73 -25.47 -2.31
CA ALA A 701 -6.17 -25.44 -2.58
C ALA A 701 -7.03 -25.45 -1.31
N GLU A 702 -6.49 -25.90 -0.17
CA GLU A 702 -7.19 -25.84 1.11
C GLU A 702 -7.17 -24.45 1.75
N ALA A 703 -6.41 -23.48 1.23
CA ALA A 703 -6.36 -22.11 1.74
C ALA A 703 -7.53 -21.22 1.29
N TYR A 704 -8.33 -21.69 0.32
CA TYR A 704 -9.42 -20.91 -0.27
C TYR A 704 -10.73 -21.68 -0.30
N ILE A 705 -11.85 -20.96 -0.20
CA ILE A 705 -13.19 -21.58 -0.14
C ILE A 705 -13.55 -22.28 -1.45
N GLU A 706 -13.26 -21.64 -2.59
CA GLU A 706 -13.68 -22.11 -3.93
C GLU A 706 -12.89 -23.34 -4.40
N THR A 707 -11.67 -23.54 -3.90
CA THR A 707 -10.78 -24.62 -4.34
C THR A 707 -10.68 -25.77 -3.33
N ASN A 708 -11.18 -25.58 -2.11
CA ASN A 708 -11.21 -26.63 -1.10
C ASN A 708 -12.25 -27.72 -1.46
N ASN A 709 -11.77 -28.94 -1.71
CA ASN A 709 -12.59 -30.08 -2.10
C ASN A 709 -13.16 -30.91 -0.92
N ASN A 710 -13.11 -30.37 0.32
CA ASN A 710 -13.84 -30.83 1.50
C ASN A 710 -13.54 -32.29 1.95
N GLY A 711 -12.44 -32.89 1.46
CA GLY A 711 -12.06 -34.27 1.79
C GLY A 711 -11.26 -34.42 3.10
N THR A 712 -10.57 -33.37 3.52
CA THR A 712 -9.59 -33.40 4.64
C THR A 712 -9.73 -32.24 5.63
N ASN A 713 -10.42 -31.15 5.26
CA ASN A 713 -10.60 -29.97 6.10
C ASN A 713 -11.94 -29.27 5.76
N PRO A 714 -13.01 -29.54 6.52
CA PRO A 714 -14.29 -28.89 6.26
C PRO A 714 -14.20 -27.38 6.44
N PRO A 715 -14.81 -26.56 5.56
CA PRO A 715 -15.00 -25.13 5.82
C PRO A 715 -15.57 -24.93 7.24
N ALA A 716 -15.13 -23.92 7.98
CA ALA A 716 -15.42 -23.77 9.42
C ALA A 716 -16.92 -23.89 9.78
N LEU A 717 -17.82 -23.43 8.90
CA LEU A 717 -19.27 -23.62 8.99
C LEU A 717 -19.72 -25.09 9.10
N SER A 718 -19.01 -26.01 8.46
CA SER A 718 -19.30 -27.45 8.50
C SER A 718 -18.57 -28.20 9.63
N ALA A 719 -17.43 -27.68 10.10
CA ALA A 719 -16.68 -28.27 11.23
C ALA A 719 -17.32 -27.94 12.59
N ALA A 720 -17.78 -26.69 12.79
CA ALA A 720 -18.44 -26.26 14.03
C ALA A 720 -19.77 -27.01 14.28
N VAL A 721 -20.54 -27.27 13.20
CA VAL A 721 -21.79 -28.04 13.25
C VAL A 721 -21.52 -29.54 13.49
N SER A 722 -20.40 -30.06 12.99
CA SER A 722 -20.02 -31.47 13.17
C SER A 722 -19.37 -31.76 14.54
N ALA A 723 -18.78 -30.75 15.19
CA ALA A 723 -18.13 -30.88 16.50
C ALA A 723 -19.09 -30.76 17.70
N GLY A 724 -20.39 -30.50 17.48
CA GLY A 724 -21.40 -30.45 18.56
C GLY A 724 -21.16 -29.37 19.61
N LEU A 725 -20.37 -28.34 19.30
CA LEU A 725 -19.94 -27.30 20.25
C LEU A 725 -21.01 -26.22 20.53
N VAL A 726 -22.23 -26.40 20.04
CA VAL A 726 -23.40 -25.61 20.43
C VAL A 726 -24.27 -26.46 21.35
N THR A 727 -23.96 -26.47 22.65
CA THR A 727 -24.93 -26.91 23.66
C THR A 727 -25.29 -25.72 24.54
N THR A 728 -26.54 -25.32 24.39
CA THR A 728 -27.27 -24.35 25.19
C THR A 728 -27.19 -24.68 26.68
N VAL A 729 -26.60 -23.79 27.49
CA VAL A 729 -26.78 -23.83 28.95
C VAL A 729 -27.93 -22.88 29.31
N THR A 730 -29.14 -23.43 29.29
CA THR A 730 -30.26 -22.88 30.08
C THR A 730 -30.45 -23.80 31.28
N GLY A 731 -30.36 -23.26 32.51
CA GLY A 731 -30.58 -24.08 33.69
C GLY A 731 -30.16 -23.43 35.00
N SER A 732 -31.05 -22.59 35.54
CA SER A 732 -31.07 -22.17 36.93
C SER A 732 -31.05 -23.35 37.90
N ALA A 733 -30.46 -23.11 39.08
CA ALA A 733 -30.33 -24.02 40.20
C ALA A 733 -31.62 -24.77 40.61
N SER A 734 -31.50 -26.08 40.84
CA SER A 734 -32.10 -26.76 42.01
C SER A 734 -31.45 -28.13 42.20
N GLY A 735 -31.25 -28.52 43.46
CA GLY A 735 -30.37 -29.62 43.86
C GLY A 735 -30.90 -31.04 43.63
N GLY A 736 -29.97 -31.99 43.69
CA GLY A 736 -30.26 -33.42 43.68
C GLY A 736 -28.98 -34.25 43.75
N GLN A 737 -28.67 -34.74 44.95
CA GLN A 737 -27.65 -35.76 45.24
C GLN A 737 -27.87 -37.06 44.42
N SER A 738 -26.80 -37.65 43.88
CA SER A 738 -26.50 -39.08 44.07
C SER A 738 -25.15 -39.52 43.45
N THR A 739 -24.23 -39.86 44.35
CA THR A 739 -23.20 -40.91 44.33
C THR A 739 -23.08 -41.90 43.15
N GLY A 740 -21.85 -42.06 42.67
CA GLY A 740 -21.10 -43.33 42.72
C GLY A 740 -21.11 -44.24 41.48
N GLY A 741 -19.92 -44.68 41.04
CA GLY A 741 -19.77 -45.91 40.26
C GLY A 741 -18.62 -45.92 39.25
N SER A 742 -17.45 -46.39 39.68
CA SER A 742 -16.30 -46.77 38.83
C SER A 742 -16.41 -48.23 38.35
N SER A 743 -15.96 -48.53 37.13
CA SER A 743 -15.28 -49.77 36.67
C SER A 743 -15.40 -49.86 35.13
N SER A 744 -14.35 -49.79 34.29
CA SER A 744 -13.16 -50.64 34.08
C SER A 744 -13.40 -51.99 33.38
N GLY A 745 -12.68 -52.19 32.26
CA GLY A 745 -12.33 -53.48 31.64
C GLY A 745 -13.24 -53.87 30.47
N GLY A 746 -12.79 -54.40 29.33
CA GLY A 746 -11.49 -54.82 28.81
C GLY A 746 -11.78 -55.37 27.40
N SER A 747 -11.02 -54.96 26.38
CA SER A 747 -9.87 -55.70 25.82
C SER A 747 -10.21 -56.71 24.71
N SER A 748 -9.45 -56.58 23.62
CA SER A 748 -8.95 -57.61 22.67
C SER A 748 -9.84 -58.08 21.50
N GLY A 749 -9.30 -58.01 20.26
CA GLY A 749 -9.76 -58.91 19.18
C GLY A 749 -9.52 -58.52 17.70
N SER A 750 -8.25 -58.37 17.30
CA SER A 750 -7.63 -58.65 15.97
C SER A 750 -8.46 -58.85 14.67
N ASN A 751 -8.15 -58.00 13.68
CA ASN A 751 -7.82 -58.23 12.25
C ASN A 751 -8.56 -59.20 11.29
N ASN A 752 -8.74 -58.61 10.10
CA ASN A 752 -8.65 -59.14 8.72
C ASN A 752 -9.86 -59.87 8.10
N GLY A 753 -10.32 -59.33 6.95
CA GLY A 753 -11.13 -60.07 5.99
C GLY A 753 -11.78 -59.20 4.92
N LYS A 754 -11.28 -59.29 3.69
CA LYS A 754 -11.65 -58.52 2.50
C LYS A 754 -13.05 -58.84 1.93
N SER A 755 -13.61 -57.80 1.29
CA SER A 755 -14.27 -57.76 -0.03
C SER A 755 -15.64 -58.40 -0.30
N SER A 756 -16.44 -57.57 -0.99
CA SER A 756 -17.41 -57.83 -2.08
C SER A 756 -18.87 -58.19 -1.76
N ALA A 757 -19.71 -57.18 -1.99
CA ALA A 757 -20.91 -57.15 -2.82
C ALA A 757 -22.00 -58.22 -2.64
N SER A 758 -23.21 -57.80 -2.24
CA SER A 758 -24.44 -58.03 -3.03
C SER A 758 -25.61 -57.16 -2.55
N SER A 759 -26.37 -56.73 -3.55
CA SER A 759 -27.61 -55.95 -3.61
C SER A 759 -28.84 -56.54 -2.91
N LEU A 760 -29.79 -55.66 -2.53
CA LEU A 760 -31.27 -55.73 -2.71
C LEU A 760 -31.90 -54.60 -1.87
N SER A 761 -32.35 -53.47 -2.45
CA SER A 761 -33.67 -53.19 -3.05
C SER A 761 -34.74 -52.64 -2.09
N ALA A 762 -35.08 -51.37 -2.35
CA ALA A 762 -36.41 -50.74 -2.44
C ALA A 762 -37.34 -50.59 -1.22
N ALA A 763 -37.53 -49.32 -0.81
CA ALA A 763 -38.79 -48.57 -0.69
C ALA A 763 -38.43 -47.19 -0.08
N GLY A 764 -38.85 -46.00 -0.51
CA GLY A 764 -39.90 -45.53 -1.39
C GLY A 764 -40.38 -44.19 -0.80
N LEU A 765 -40.47 -43.14 -1.62
CA LEU A 765 -41.26 -41.89 -1.50
C LEU A 765 -40.44 -40.61 -1.77
N LEU A 766 -40.65 -40.08 -2.99
CA LEU A 766 -40.49 -38.69 -3.40
C LEU A 766 -41.88 -38.07 -3.54
N PRO A 767 -42.04 -36.75 -3.32
CA PRO A 767 -43.02 -35.98 -4.05
C PRO A 767 -42.32 -35.03 -5.05
N ILE A 768 -42.78 -35.12 -6.30
CA ILE A 768 -42.57 -34.18 -7.39
C ILE A 768 -43.61 -33.06 -7.23
N LEU A 769 -43.23 -31.79 -7.41
CA LEU A 769 -44.18 -30.75 -7.81
C LEU A 769 -43.70 -30.07 -9.09
N THR A 770 -44.52 -30.21 -10.13
CA THR A 770 -44.36 -29.69 -11.48
C THR A 770 -44.77 -28.22 -11.59
N VAL A 771 -44.06 -27.53 -12.48
CA VAL A 771 -44.30 -26.20 -13.05
C VAL A 771 -45.68 -26.11 -13.74
N ALA A 772 -46.36 -24.98 -13.57
CA ALA A 772 -47.39 -24.49 -14.51
C ALA A 772 -47.15 -22.99 -14.78
N GLY A 773 -46.94 -22.67 -16.05
CA GLY A 773 -46.83 -21.30 -16.55
C GLY A 773 -48.20 -20.64 -16.77
N GLY A 774 -48.21 -19.31 -16.74
CA GLY A 774 -49.35 -18.48 -17.10
C GLY A 774 -48.87 -17.09 -17.55
N VAL A 775 -48.92 -16.87 -18.86
CA VAL A 775 -48.74 -15.58 -19.54
C VAL A 775 -49.99 -14.74 -19.33
N LEU A 776 -49.83 -13.45 -18.99
CA LEU A 776 -50.83 -12.41 -19.29
C LEU A 776 -50.10 -11.06 -19.46
N ALA A 777 -50.29 -10.48 -20.64
CA ALA A 777 -49.85 -9.14 -21.03
C ALA A 777 -50.95 -8.10 -20.80
N GLY A 778 -50.56 -6.83 -20.64
CA GLY A 778 -51.41 -5.63 -20.70
C GLY A 778 -50.99 -4.62 -19.61
N SER A 779 -50.22 -3.56 -19.88
CA SER A 779 -50.48 -2.33 -20.67
C SER A 779 -50.67 -1.10 -19.75
N LEU A 780 -49.82 -0.09 -19.99
CA LEU A 780 -50.04 1.37 -19.92
C LEU A 780 -50.13 2.13 -18.58
N LEU A 781 -49.31 3.20 -18.55
CA LEU A 781 -49.54 4.56 -18.00
C LEU A 781 -49.64 4.75 -16.47
N LEU A 782 -48.56 5.23 -15.85
CA LEU A 782 -48.35 6.64 -15.46
C LEU A 782 -46.93 6.83 -14.88
#